data_AF-A0A4S8J5M3-F1
#
_entry.id   AF-A0A4S8J5M3-F1
#
_cell.length_a   1.000
_cell.length_b   1.000
_cell.length_c   1.000
_cell.angle_alpha   90.00
_cell.angle_beta   90.00
_cell.angle_gamma   90.00
#
_symmetry.space_group_name_H-M   'P 1'
#
loop_
_entity.id
_entity.type
_entity.pdbx_description
1 polymer ?
#
loop_
_entity_poly.entity_id
_entity_poly.type
_entity_poly.pdbx_seq_one_letter_code
_entity_poly.pdbx_strand_id
1 'polypeptide(L)'
;MDAGSFSSSVSSGNRRSASRRHPLQDVPSRPFMPSMHTSSRNPSSRKTGDRFIPDRSAMDMDVAYYLLTETRKEKENAAAASPSKEAYRKLLAENILKNRTRILAFRNKPPAPAQPFFHEADVVSSHHVKPAKQRRYIPQSAERTLDAPDIVDDYYLNLLDWGSSNVLSIALGNTVYLWDAADGSTSELVTVDDDAGPVTSVSWAPDGRHVAVGLNSSDIQLWDSTSNRLMRTLRGVHGSRVGSLAWNNNILTTGGMDGMIVNNDVRVRSHVVQTYRGHQQEVCGLKWSGSGQQLASGGNDNLLHIWDISMASSNPSPGQNQWLHRFDDHMAAVKALAWCPFQSNLLASGGGGGDRCIKFWNTHTGACLNSVDTGSQVCALLWNKNERELLSSHGFTQNQLTLWKYPSMVKMAELTGHTSRVLFMAQSPDGCTVASAAGDETLRFWNVFGTPEESKPAAKSTTRTPFSSYNHIRNVPYDWINNQKSNQHWLRKEGEKFIFPGGGTMFPNGVGAYVDLMQDLIPGMKNGTIRTAIDTGCGVASWGGDLLDRGILTVSLAPRDNHEAQVQFALERGIPAILGIISTQRLPFPSNSFDMAHCSRCLIPWTEFDGIYLLEIHRILRPGGFWVLSGPPVNYENRWGGWNTTVEEQKANFDKIKKLLTSMCFKLYQIKDDIAVWQKSVDNSCYDQLNPSSFPPKCDDSMDPDSAWYIPLRTCLNVPSQKLKKLALKSAPRWPKRLHMAPARIAVVPGGNSGGFKHDDSKWKVRVKHYKTLLPALGSDKIRNVMDMNTLYGGFAAALISYPVWVMNVVSSYGPNSLGVVYDRGLIGTYHDWCEMKYVLLEMDRILRPNGYVIIRESNYFVDAIASIAKGIRWDCQKHDTEYNVEKEKLLICQKKLWCERKYVLSRWIVFCVQMGT
;
A
#
# COMPACT_ATOMS: atom_id res chain seq x y z
N MET A 1 -20.83 74.94 39.34
CA MET A 1 -19.94 74.49 38.23
C MET A 1 -20.76 73.54 37.37
N ASP A 2 -21.83 73.98 36.70
CA ASP A 2 -21.93 75.02 35.64
C ASP A 2 -21.26 74.48 34.36
N ALA A 3 -21.94 74.10 33.27
CA ALA A 3 -22.96 74.76 32.42
C ALA A 3 -22.32 75.08 31.05
N GLY A 4 -22.97 74.95 29.88
CA GLY A 4 -24.33 74.47 29.56
C GLY A 4 -24.35 73.86 28.13
N SER A 5 -25.45 73.24 27.66
CA SER A 5 -26.59 73.87 26.94
C SER A 5 -26.22 74.42 25.54
N PHE A 6 -26.94 74.18 24.44
CA PHE A 6 -28.41 74.16 24.27
C PHE A 6 -28.87 73.39 23.00
N SER A 7 -30.03 72.69 23.09
CA SER A 7 -31.18 72.54 22.14
C SER A 7 -30.98 72.38 20.60
N SER A 8 -31.80 71.63 19.82
CA SER A 8 -32.98 70.74 20.07
C SER A 8 -33.31 70.00 18.73
N SER A 9 -34.52 69.61 18.24
CA SER A 9 -35.95 69.73 18.61
C SER A 9 -36.84 68.79 17.75
N VAL A 10 -38.11 68.54 18.16
CA VAL A 10 -39.38 68.35 17.35
C VAL A 10 -39.37 67.34 16.16
N SER A 11 -40.29 66.37 16.01
CA SER A 11 -41.44 65.92 16.84
C SER A 11 -42.06 64.58 16.37
N SER A 12 -42.90 63.97 17.25
CA SER A 12 -44.08 63.12 16.94
C SER A 12 -43.91 61.73 16.29
N GLY A 13 -44.72 60.75 16.73
CA GLY A 13 -44.91 59.45 16.06
C GLY A 13 -45.26 58.29 17.00
N ASN A 14 -46.53 57.84 17.04
CA ASN A 14 -47.02 56.90 18.05
C ASN A 14 -46.95 55.42 17.62
N ARG A 15 -46.42 54.57 18.51
CA ARG A 15 -46.75 53.13 18.76
C ARG A 15 -47.62 52.35 17.74
N ARG A 16 -47.12 51.19 17.24
CA ARG A 16 -47.54 49.83 17.69
C ARG A 16 -46.92 48.63 16.89
N SER A 17 -46.83 47.49 17.60
CA SER A 17 -46.76 46.07 17.15
C SER A 17 -45.62 45.58 16.23
N ALA A 18 -45.00 44.46 16.64
CA ALA A 18 -44.13 43.61 15.83
C ALA A 18 -44.97 42.58 15.00
N SER A 19 -44.46 41.80 14.03
CA SER A 19 -43.09 41.26 13.88
C SER A 19 -42.83 40.69 12.46
N ARG A 20 -41.55 40.59 12.07
CA ARG A 20 -40.87 39.47 11.33
C ARG A 20 -39.46 39.91 10.91
N ARG A 21 -38.50 38.98 10.79
CA ARG A 21 -37.11 39.25 10.37
C ARG A 21 -36.86 38.73 8.95
N HIS A 22 -36.08 39.45 8.15
CA HIS A 22 -35.48 39.02 6.88
C HIS A 22 -34.19 39.84 6.58
N PRO A 23 -33.38 39.52 5.55
CA PRO A 23 -31.97 39.17 5.79
C PRO A 23 -30.90 40.19 5.33
N LEU A 24 -29.63 39.79 5.35
CA LEU A 24 -28.44 40.57 5.01
C LEU A 24 -28.04 40.48 3.52
N GLN A 25 -27.49 41.58 3.00
CA GLN A 25 -26.82 41.83 1.71
C GLN A 25 -25.64 42.80 1.99
N ASP A 26 -24.60 42.97 1.17
CA ASP A 26 -24.11 42.26 -0.04
C ASP A 26 -22.59 42.50 -0.20
N VAL A 27 -21.94 41.90 -1.21
CA VAL A 27 -20.50 42.10 -1.50
C VAL A 27 -20.27 42.65 -2.94
N PRO A 28 -19.49 43.73 -3.14
CA PRO A 28 -19.35 44.37 -4.45
C PRO A 28 -18.33 43.72 -5.42
N SER A 29 -18.83 43.45 -6.62
CA SER A 29 -18.22 43.54 -7.98
C SER A 29 -16.70 43.45 -8.23
N ARG A 30 -16.34 42.69 -9.27
CA ARG A 30 -15.01 42.66 -9.93
C ARG A 30 -14.92 43.66 -11.11
N PRO A 31 -13.74 44.20 -11.44
CA PRO A 31 -13.44 44.78 -12.76
C PRO A 31 -13.04 43.71 -13.81
N PHE A 32 -12.96 44.13 -15.07
CA PHE A 32 -12.79 43.29 -16.28
C PHE A 32 -11.46 43.58 -16.99
N MET A 33 -10.89 42.61 -17.72
CA MET A 33 -9.74 42.84 -18.62
C MET A 33 -9.81 41.99 -19.92
N PRO A 34 -9.15 42.44 -21.01
CA PRO A 34 -9.54 42.08 -22.38
C PRO A 34 -8.83 40.86 -22.97
N SER A 35 -9.34 40.42 -24.13
CA SER A 35 -8.77 39.37 -24.97
C SER A 35 -7.92 39.94 -26.10
N MET A 36 -6.76 39.33 -26.37
CA MET A 36 -6.14 39.33 -27.71
C MET A 36 -5.66 37.94 -28.10
N HIS A 37 -6.02 37.52 -29.32
CA HIS A 37 -5.35 36.44 -30.03
C HIS A 37 -4.20 37.01 -30.85
N THR A 38 -3.02 36.39 -30.78
CA THR A 38 -2.04 36.38 -31.88
C THR A 38 -1.58 34.95 -32.10
N SER A 39 -1.38 34.57 -33.37
CA SER A 39 -1.04 33.20 -33.76
C SER A 39 0.40 33.12 -34.25
N SER A 40 1.14 32.15 -33.72
CA SER A 40 2.47 31.76 -34.20
C SER A 40 2.55 30.24 -34.29
N ARG A 41 3.16 29.72 -35.36
CA ARG A 41 3.19 28.29 -35.68
C ARG A 41 4.51 27.66 -35.26
N ASN A 42 4.49 26.66 -34.38
CA ASN A 42 5.48 25.58 -34.42
C ASN A 42 4.93 24.28 -33.76
N PRO A 43 5.16 23.08 -34.31
CA PRO A 43 4.31 21.91 -34.01
C PRO A 43 4.96 20.84 -33.11
N SER A 44 5.05 21.07 -31.79
CA SER A 44 5.51 20.02 -30.85
C SER A 44 4.91 20.03 -29.43
N SER A 45 4.11 21.03 -29.05
CA SER A 45 3.56 21.14 -27.70
C SER A 45 2.29 20.30 -27.47
N ARG A 46 2.45 19.10 -26.88
CA ARG A 46 1.33 18.30 -26.35
C ARG A 46 0.74 18.95 -25.10
N LYS A 47 -0.28 19.80 -25.29
CA LYS A 47 -1.09 20.36 -24.20
C LYS A 47 -1.73 19.24 -23.37
N THR A 48 -1.48 19.24 -22.06
CA THR A 48 -2.15 18.33 -21.11
C THR A 48 -3.49 18.90 -20.67
N GLY A 49 -4.59 18.32 -21.16
CA GLY A 49 -5.94 18.72 -20.76
C GLY A 49 -6.31 18.26 -19.34
N ASP A 50 -6.81 19.21 -18.56
CA ASP A 50 -7.38 19.05 -17.21
C ASP A 50 -8.62 18.13 -17.22
N ARG A 51 -8.99 17.57 -16.06
CA ARG A 51 -10.24 16.85 -15.85
C ARG A 51 -11.41 17.79 -15.53
N PHE A 52 -11.14 18.99 -15.01
CA PHE A 52 -12.17 19.92 -14.51
C PHE A 52 -12.37 21.16 -15.41
N ILE A 53 -11.40 21.51 -16.25
CA ILE A 53 -11.48 22.66 -17.16
C ILE A 53 -11.54 22.16 -18.62
N PRO A 54 -12.63 22.44 -19.39
CA PRO A 54 -12.73 22.05 -20.80
C PRO A 54 -11.67 22.72 -21.69
N ASP A 55 -11.14 21.97 -22.65
CA ASP A 55 -10.19 22.47 -23.66
C ASP A 55 -10.97 23.18 -24.77
N ARG A 56 -10.98 24.51 -24.74
CA ARG A 56 -11.58 25.38 -25.78
C ARG A 56 -11.07 25.09 -27.20
N SER A 57 -9.90 24.46 -27.37
CA SER A 57 -9.38 24.06 -28.68
C SER A 57 -9.79 22.64 -29.12
N ALA A 58 -10.38 21.85 -28.22
CA ALA A 58 -11.03 20.57 -28.53
C ALA A 58 -12.57 20.68 -28.61
N MET A 59 -13.13 21.82 -28.17
CA MET A 59 -14.58 22.09 -28.18
C MET A 59 -15.05 22.75 -29.47
N ASP A 60 -16.28 22.42 -29.84
CA ASP A 60 -17.04 23.03 -30.92
C ASP A 60 -18.14 23.88 -30.27
N MET A 61 -17.94 25.20 -30.18
CA MET A 61 -18.80 26.09 -29.39
C MET A 61 -20.20 26.22 -29.98
N ASP A 62 -20.32 26.19 -31.31
CA ASP A 62 -21.60 26.36 -32.01
C ASP A 62 -22.44 25.08 -31.91
N VAL A 63 -21.82 23.90 -32.02
CA VAL A 63 -22.48 22.61 -31.73
C VAL A 63 -22.87 22.50 -30.25
N ALA A 64 -22.01 22.93 -29.33
CA ALA A 64 -22.32 22.94 -27.91
C ALA A 64 -23.51 23.87 -27.58
N TYR A 65 -23.56 25.06 -28.20
CA TYR A 65 -24.68 25.99 -28.04
C TYR A 65 -25.98 25.46 -28.69
N TYR A 66 -25.89 24.81 -29.85
CA TYR A 66 -27.01 24.15 -30.50
C TYR A 66 -27.63 23.08 -29.57
N LEU A 67 -26.83 22.13 -29.09
CA LEU A 67 -27.30 21.05 -28.20
C LEU A 67 -27.85 21.55 -26.86
N LEU A 68 -27.38 22.71 -26.36
CA LEU A 68 -27.90 23.36 -25.16
C LEU A 68 -29.18 24.20 -25.40
N THR A 69 -29.57 24.46 -26.65
CA THR A 69 -30.74 25.29 -26.98
C THR A 69 -31.85 24.54 -27.73
N GLU A 70 -31.57 23.37 -28.29
CA GLU A 70 -32.55 22.52 -29.00
C GLU A 70 -33.74 22.14 -28.09
N THR A 71 -33.45 21.63 -26.88
CA THR A 71 -34.47 21.27 -25.85
C THR A 71 -35.27 22.45 -25.28
N ARG A 72 -34.91 23.70 -25.62
CA ARG A 72 -35.75 24.88 -25.35
C ARG A 72 -36.73 25.20 -26.48
N LYS A 73 -36.44 24.82 -27.73
CA LYS A 73 -37.26 25.19 -28.90
C LYS A 73 -38.44 24.26 -29.16
N GLU A 74 -38.37 23.00 -28.72
CA GLU A 74 -39.48 22.04 -28.83
C GLU A 74 -40.77 22.48 -28.11
N LYS A 75 -40.68 23.44 -27.17
CA LYS A 75 -41.85 24.00 -26.45
C LYS A 75 -42.47 25.25 -27.06
N GLU A 76 -41.88 25.85 -28.11
CA GLU A 76 -42.36 27.14 -28.65
C GLU A 76 -42.75 27.11 -30.14
N ASN A 77 -42.42 26.08 -30.91
CA ASN A 77 -42.79 26.00 -32.33
C ASN A 77 -43.24 24.59 -32.77
N ALA A 78 -44.38 24.13 -32.26
CA ALA A 78 -45.07 22.91 -32.72
C ALA A 78 -45.84 23.15 -34.05
N ALA A 79 -45.18 23.72 -35.06
CA ALA A 79 -45.77 24.06 -36.35
C ALA A 79 -45.11 23.24 -37.49
N ALA A 80 -45.94 22.54 -38.26
CA ALA A 80 -45.57 21.45 -39.17
C ALA A 80 -44.32 21.70 -40.04
N ALA A 81 -43.26 20.92 -39.79
CA ALA A 81 -42.24 20.62 -40.79
C ALA A 81 -42.69 19.41 -41.63
N SER A 82 -42.31 19.35 -42.91
CA SER A 82 -42.58 18.16 -43.73
C SER A 82 -41.62 17.02 -43.35
N PRO A 83 -42.04 15.73 -43.43
CA PRO A 83 -41.15 14.60 -43.12
C PRO A 83 -39.85 14.59 -43.92
N SER A 84 -39.88 15.07 -45.17
CA SER A 84 -38.70 15.27 -46.02
C SER A 84 -37.72 16.31 -45.47
N LYS A 85 -38.21 17.41 -44.89
CA LYS A 85 -37.40 18.48 -44.29
C LYS A 85 -36.82 18.07 -42.94
N GLU A 86 -37.51 17.19 -42.23
CA GLU A 86 -37.08 16.60 -40.96
C GLU A 86 -36.06 15.48 -41.14
N ALA A 87 -36.27 14.59 -42.12
CA ALA A 87 -35.28 13.61 -42.57
C ALA A 87 -34.01 14.28 -43.12
N TYR A 88 -34.15 15.34 -43.92
CA TYR A 88 -33.02 16.14 -44.37
C TYR A 88 -32.29 16.82 -43.21
N ARG A 89 -33.02 17.32 -42.19
CA ARG A 89 -32.41 17.83 -40.94
C ARG A 89 -31.61 16.76 -40.21
N LYS A 90 -32.13 15.52 -40.08
CA LYS A 90 -31.39 14.41 -39.47
C LYS A 90 -30.12 14.06 -40.27
N LEU A 91 -30.23 13.86 -41.58
CA LEU A 91 -29.06 13.59 -42.44
C LEU A 91 -28.03 14.73 -42.39
N LEU A 92 -28.46 15.99 -42.39
CA LEU A 92 -27.58 17.14 -42.29
C LEU A 92 -26.89 17.20 -40.91
N ALA A 93 -27.64 16.93 -39.83
CA ALA A 93 -27.10 16.84 -38.48
C ALA A 93 -26.08 15.69 -38.36
N GLU A 94 -26.37 14.49 -38.85
CA GLU A 94 -25.45 13.35 -38.84
C GLU A 94 -24.15 13.64 -39.60
N ASN A 95 -24.25 14.25 -40.80
CA ASN A 95 -23.09 14.58 -41.63
C ASN A 95 -22.23 15.74 -41.08
N ILE A 96 -22.85 16.71 -40.40
CA ILE A 96 -22.13 17.81 -39.72
C ILE A 96 -21.52 17.33 -38.39
N LEU A 97 -22.30 16.60 -37.58
CA LEU A 97 -21.89 16.19 -36.22
C LEU A 97 -20.94 14.98 -36.21
N LYS A 98 -20.96 14.09 -37.21
CA LYS A 98 -20.07 12.91 -37.33
C LYS A 98 -19.88 12.15 -36.00
N ASN A 99 -21.00 11.73 -35.39
CA ASN A 99 -21.06 11.04 -34.10
C ASN A 99 -20.37 11.77 -32.92
N ARG A 100 -20.45 13.11 -32.89
CA ARG A 100 -20.09 13.94 -31.72
C ARG A 100 -21.29 14.12 -30.78
N THR A 101 -21.26 13.44 -29.63
CA THR A 101 -22.34 13.44 -28.62
C THR A 101 -21.99 14.18 -27.32
N ARG A 102 -20.91 14.98 -27.30
CA ARG A 102 -20.39 15.63 -26.07
C ARG A 102 -20.36 17.15 -26.21
N ILE A 103 -21.10 17.82 -25.33
CA ILE A 103 -21.19 19.28 -25.23
C ILE A 103 -19.86 19.89 -24.76
N LEU A 104 -19.11 19.20 -23.90
CA LEU A 104 -17.80 19.63 -23.39
C LEU A 104 -16.72 18.61 -23.77
N ALA A 105 -15.56 19.11 -24.21
CA ALA A 105 -14.39 18.32 -24.56
C ALA A 105 -13.18 18.79 -23.74
N PHE A 106 -12.50 17.85 -23.08
CA PHE A 106 -11.41 18.15 -22.15
C PHE A 106 -10.03 17.79 -22.71
N ARG A 107 -9.99 17.03 -23.81
CA ARG A 107 -8.76 16.61 -24.53
C ARG A 107 -9.07 16.45 -26.01
N ASN A 108 -8.11 16.82 -26.85
CA ASN A 108 -8.13 16.52 -28.28
C ASN A 108 -8.04 15.00 -28.53
N LYS A 109 -8.75 14.49 -29.55
CA LYS A 109 -8.62 13.08 -29.97
C LYS A 109 -7.23 12.85 -30.59
N PRO A 110 -6.60 11.67 -30.41
CA PRO A 110 -5.42 11.29 -31.20
C PRO A 110 -5.74 11.27 -32.70
N PRO A 111 -4.78 11.59 -33.58
CA PRO A 111 -4.93 11.33 -35.01
C PRO A 111 -5.05 9.82 -35.25
N ALA A 112 -5.81 9.43 -36.27
CA ALA A 112 -5.93 8.02 -36.66
C ALA A 112 -4.58 7.50 -37.21
N PRO A 113 -4.24 6.21 -36.99
CA PRO A 113 -3.02 5.62 -37.54
C PRO A 113 -3.11 5.56 -39.07
N ALA A 114 -2.01 5.92 -39.75
CA ALA A 114 -1.85 5.67 -41.18
C ALA A 114 -1.68 4.17 -41.43
N GLN A 115 -2.30 3.66 -42.50
CA GLN A 115 -2.14 2.26 -42.91
C GLN A 115 -0.74 2.04 -43.52
N PRO A 116 -0.07 0.90 -43.23
CA PRO A 116 1.21 0.58 -43.84
C PRO A 116 1.02 0.09 -45.29
N PHE A 117 1.60 0.80 -46.25
CA PHE A 117 1.91 0.24 -47.56
C PHE A 117 3.15 -0.64 -47.44
N PHE A 118 3.12 -1.83 -48.05
CA PHE A 118 4.28 -2.71 -48.18
C PHE A 118 5.09 -2.34 -49.42
N HIS A 119 6.42 -2.43 -49.32
CA HIS A 119 7.31 -2.72 -50.45
C HIS A 119 8.61 -3.34 -49.92
N GLU A 120 9.19 -4.26 -50.68
CA GLU A 120 10.44 -4.96 -50.38
C GLU A 120 11.65 -4.24 -51.01
N ALA A 121 12.82 -4.32 -50.35
CA ALA A 121 14.16 -4.58 -50.92
C ALA A 121 15.27 -4.07 -49.96
N ASP A 122 16.30 -4.90 -49.75
CA ASP A 122 17.75 -4.59 -49.64
C ASP A 122 18.27 -3.46 -48.68
N VAL A 123 19.44 -3.57 -48.00
CA VAL A 123 20.46 -4.64 -47.96
C VAL A 123 21.29 -4.59 -46.65
N VAL A 124 21.78 -5.76 -46.22
CA VAL A 124 22.91 -6.09 -45.29
C VAL A 124 23.55 -4.98 -44.41
N SER A 125 23.61 -5.22 -43.08
CA SER A 125 24.87 -5.04 -42.30
C SER A 125 24.91 -5.86 -40.99
N SER A 126 26.14 -6.06 -40.51
CA SER A 126 26.66 -6.97 -39.48
C SER A 126 25.89 -7.16 -38.16
N HIS A 127 25.95 -8.40 -37.62
CA HIS A 127 25.44 -8.74 -36.29
C HIS A 127 26.35 -8.26 -35.15
N HIS A 128 25.77 -7.52 -34.19
CA HIS A 128 26.17 -7.58 -32.78
C HIS A 128 24.93 -7.73 -31.89
N VAL A 129 24.49 -8.97 -31.71
CA VAL A 129 23.37 -9.31 -30.82
C VAL A 129 23.80 -9.10 -29.37
N LYS A 130 23.26 -8.05 -28.73
CA LYS A 130 23.32 -7.91 -27.28
C LYS A 130 22.58 -9.11 -26.66
N PRO A 131 23.12 -9.76 -25.60
CA PRO A 131 22.44 -10.91 -24.99
C PRO A 131 21.06 -10.47 -24.49
N ALA A 132 20.02 -11.11 -25.03
CA ALA A 132 18.67 -10.94 -24.49
C ALA A 132 18.68 -11.37 -23.03
N LYS A 133 17.96 -10.63 -22.17
CA LYS A 133 17.72 -11.08 -20.79
C LYS A 133 17.11 -12.49 -20.87
N GLN A 134 17.78 -13.47 -20.29
CA GLN A 134 17.25 -14.83 -20.23
C GLN A 134 15.86 -14.77 -19.60
N ARG A 135 14.84 -15.22 -20.35
CA ARG A 135 13.54 -15.51 -19.77
C ARG A 135 13.75 -16.67 -18.80
N ARG A 136 13.11 -16.61 -17.62
CA ARG A 136 13.10 -17.76 -16.69
C ARG A 136 12.62 -18.99 -17.47
N TYR A 137 13.32 -20.11 -17.35
CA TYR A 137 12.91 -21.33 -18.05
C TYR A 137 11.56 -21.78 -17.52
N ILE A 138 10.61 -22.00 -18.42
CA ILE A 138 9.29 -22.55 -18.12
C ILE A 138 9.27 -23.94 -18.75
N PRO A 139 9.17 -25.02 -17.99
CA PRO A 139 9.02 -26.38 -18.53
C PRO A 139 7.85 -26.41 -19.52
N GLN A 140 8.10 -26.85 -20.75
CA GLN A 140 7.06 -26.95 -21.79
C GLN A 140 6.29 -28.29 -21.72
N SER A 141 6.85 -29.28 -21.01
CA SER A 141 6.21 -30.54 -20.65
C SER A 141 5.82 -30.55 -19.18
N ALA A 142 4.82 -31.38 -18.84
CA ALA A 142 4.51 -31.69 -17.44
C ALA A 142 5.69 -32.44 -16.78
N GLU A 143 5.91 -32.22 -15.49
CA GLU A 143 6.90 -32.94 -14.67
C GLU A 143 6.38 -34.33 -14.26
N ARG A 144 5.06 -34.48 -14.18
CA ARG A 144 4.36 -35.73 -13.89
C ARG A 144 3.02 -35.74 -14.63
N THR A 145 2.66 -36.90 -15.15
CA THR A 145 1.29 -37.24 -15.56
C THR A 145 0.82 -38.38 -14.67
N LEU A 146 -0.44 -38.31 -14.24
CA LEU A 146 -1.18 -39.40 -13.62
C LEU A 146 -2.43 -39.67 -14.45
N ASP A 147 -2.91 -40.90 -14.41
CA ASP A 147 -4.16 -41.28 -15.06
C ASP A 147 -5.35 -40.77 -14.21
N ALA A 148 -6.40 -40.33 -14.89
CA ALA A 148 -7.65 -39.82 -14.33
C ALA A 148 -8.83 -40.46 -15.08
N PRO A 149 -8.98 -41.80 -15.05
CA PRO A 149 -10.05 -42.53 -15.72
C PRO A 149 -11.42 -42.06 -15.21
N ASP A 150 -12.45 -42.15 -16.04
CA ASP A 150 -13.82 -41.73 -15.70
C ASP A 150 -13.97 -40.26 -15.25
N ILE A 151 -12.99 -39.39 -15.56
CA ILE A 151 -13.13 -37.95 -15.30
C ILE A 151 -14.22 -37.37 -16.21
N VAL A 152 -15.30 -36.87 -15.60
CA VAL A 152 -16.48 -36.43 -16.33
C VAL A 152 -16.17 -35.20 -17.20
N ASP A 153 -16.24 -35.36 -18.53
CA ASP A 153 -16.03 -34.27 -19.49
C ASP A 153 -17.25 -33.32 -19.58
N ASP A 154 -17.55 -32.67 -18.46
CA ASP A 154 -18.56 -31.61 -18.35
C ASP A 154 -17.86 -30.29 -17.95
N TYR A 155 -18.08 -29.25 -18.76
CA TYR A 155 -17.50 -27.93 -18.54
C TYR A 155 -17.96 -27.30 -17.22
N TYR A 156 -19.20 -27.54 -16.76
CA TYR A 156 -19.82 -26.79 -15.67
C TYR A 156 -19.41 -27.25 -14.26
N LEU A 157 -18.87 -28.46 -14.15
CA LEU A 157 -18.47 -29.10 -12.88
C LEU A 157 -17.17 -28.52 -12.32
N ASN A 158 -16.80 -28.87 -11.09
CA ASN A 158 -15.54 -28.46 -10.46
C ASN A 158 -14.87 -29.63 -9.72
N LEU A 159 -14.24 -30.55 -10.47
CA LEU A 159 -13.82 -31.88 -10.00
C LEU A 159 -12.38 -31.98 -9.46
N LEU A 160 -11.69 -30.85 -9.24
CA LEU A 160 -10.28 -30.83 -8.82
C LEU A 160 -9.99 -29.65 -7.88
N ASP A 161 -9.43 -29.91 -6.70
CA ASP A 161 -8.95 -28.88 -5.75
C ASP A 161 -7.71 -29.36 -4.97
N TRP A 162 -6.86 -28.44 -4.51
CA TRP A 162 -5.58 -28.76 -3.84
C TRP A 162 -5.53 -28.16 -2.44
N GLY A 163 -5.61 -29.02 -1.42
CA GLY A 163 -5.66 -28.65 -0.02
C GLY A 163 -4.35 -28.03 0.48
N SER A 164 -4.46 -27.17 1.49
CA SER A 164 -3.32 -26.50 2.14
C SER A 164 -2.30 -27.47 2.76
N SER A 165 -2.73 -28.70 3.07
CA SER A 165 -1.89 -29.83 3.52
C SER A 165 -1.09 -30.50 2.39
N ASN A 166 -1.06 -29.94 1.17
CA ASN A 166 -0.41 -30.48 -0.04
C ASN A 166 -1.08 -31.72 -0.65
N VAL A 167 -2.22 -32.17 -0.12
CA VAL A 167 -3.05 -33.23 -0.70
C VAL A 167 -3.99 -32.66 -1.76
N LEU A 168 -3.98 -33.24 -2.95
CA LEU A 168 -4.89 -32.97 -4.06
C LEU A 168 -6.13 -33.86 -3.92
N SER A 169 -7.32 -33.34 -4.21
CA SER A 169 -8.53 -34.14 -4.38
C SER A 169 -9.01 -34.08 -5.82
N ILE A 170 -9.38 -35.24 -6.38
CA ILE A 170 -9.92 -35.38 -7.73
C ILE A 170 -11.16 -36.29 -7.69
N ALA A 171 -12.21 -35.90 -8.42
CA ALA A 171 -13.42 -36.70 -8.57
C ALA A 171 -13.47 -37.37 -9.95
N LEU A 172 -13.61 -38.70 -9.94
CA LEU A 172 -13.62 -39.60 -11.08
C LEU A 172 -14.91 -40.41 -11.02
N GLY A 173 -15.85 -40.18 -11.94
CA GLY A 173 -17.21 -40.72 -11.89
C GLY A 173 -17.90 -40.52 -10.52
N ASN A 174 -18.09 -41.62 -9.81
CA ASN A 174 -18.74 -41.68 -8.49
C ASN A 174 -17.74 -41.63 -7.31
N THR A 175 -16.43 -41.59 -7.57
CA THR A 175 -15.38 -41.74 -6.55
C THR A 175 -14.53 -40.47 -6.40
N VAL A 176 -14.27 -40.06 -5.16
CA VAL A 176 -13.28 -39.02 -4.83
C VAL A 176 -12.00 -39.66 -4.34
N TYR A 177 -10.93 -39.43 -5.08
CA TYR A 177 -9.58 -39.85 -4.74
C TYR A 177 -8.77 -38.69 -4.14
N LEU A 178 -7.87 -39.03 -3.22
CA LEU A 178 -6.87 -38.15 -2.65
C LEU A 178 -5.49 -38.58 -3.12
N TRP A 179 -4.66 -37.60 -3.47
CA TRP A 179 -3.25 -37.80 -3.83
C TRP A 179 -2.37 -36.86 -3.01
N ASP A 180 -1.47 -37.41 -2.19
CA ASP A 180 -0.51 -36.60 -1.43
C ASP A 180 0.70 -36.28 -2.32
N ALA A 181 0.96 -34.99 -2.55
CA ALA A 181 2.05 -34.55 -3.42
C ALA A 181 3.44 -34.57 -2.74
N ALA A 182 3.54 -34.91 -1.45
CA ALA A 182 4.80 -35.01 -0.71
C ALA A 182 5.47 -36.40 -0.85
N ASP A 183 4.69 -37.49 -0.82
CA ASP A 183 5.19 -38.86 -1.03
C ASP A 183 4.69 -39.51 -2.34
N GLY A 184 3.62 -38.97 -2.93
CA GLY A 184 3.01 -39.45 -4.16
C GLY A 184 1.95 -40.54 -3.96
N SER A 185 1.53 -40.81 -2.72
CA SER A 185 0.54 -41.84 -2.39
C SER A 185 -0.88 -41.47 -2.85
N THR A 186 -1.67 -42.49 -3.20
CA THR A 186 -3.10 -42.38 -3.54
C THR A 186 -3.96 -43.08 -2.49
N SER A 187 -5.15 -42.54 -2.25
CA SER A 187 -6.18 -43.18 -1.42
C SER A 187 -7.58 -42.80 -1.89
N GLU A 188 -8.56 -43.65 -1.62
CA GLU A 188 -9.98 -43.33 -1.81
C GLU A 188 -10.53 -42.62 -0.56
N LEU A 189 -11.26 -41.51 -0.76
CA LEU A 189 -11.99 -40.84 0.32
C LEU A 189 -13.42 -41.37 0.43
N VAL A 190 -14.09 -41.54 -0.72
CA VAL A 190 -15.49 -41.98 -0.83
C VAL A 190 -15.79 -42.40 -2.27
N THR A 191 -16.46 -43.54 -2.44
CA THR A 191 -17.33 -43.83 -3.59
C THR A 191 -18.79 -43.59 -3.17
N VAL A 192 -19.55 -42.84 -3.95
CA VAL A 192 -20.99 -42.62 -3.72
C VAL A 192 -21.83 -43.62 -4.53
N ASP A 193 -23.04 -43.89 -4.05
CA ASP A 193 -24.00 -44.76 -4.75
C ASP A 193 -24.39 -44.19 -6.12
N ASP A 194 -24.70 -45.06 -7.09
CA ASP A 194 -25.07 -44.66 -8.46
C ASP A 194 -26.32 -43.76 -8.50
N ASP A 195 -27.27 -43.98 -7.58
CA ASP A 195 -28.46 -43.13 -7.39
C ASP A 195 -28.13 -41.71 -6.88
N ALA A 196 -26.94 -41.52 -6.29
CA ALA A 196 -26.48 -40.25 -5.75
C ALA A 196 -25.49 -39.51 -6.68
N GLY A 197 -24.72 -40.27 -7.47
CA GLY A 197 -23.65 -39.81 -8.34
C GLY A 197 -24.10 -39.26 -9.72
N PRO A 198 -23.14 -38.79 -10.55
CA PRO A 198 -21.72 -38.64 -10.24
C PRO A 198 -21.43 -37.51 -9.25
N VAL A 199 -20.17 -37.42 -8.83
CA VAL A 199 -19.67 -36.28 -8.06
C VAL A 199 -19.57 -35.06 -9.00
N THR A 200 -20.12 -33.92 -8.60
CA THR A 200 -20.24 -32.73 -9.44
C THR A 200 -19.36 -31.57 -8.99
N SER A 201 -18.91 -31.58 -7.73
CA SER A 201 -17.89 -30.65 -7.26
C SER A 201 -17.12 -31.16 -6.03
N VAL A 202 -15.86 -30.75 -5.89
CA VAL A 202 -15.04 -30.93 -4.68
C VAL A 202 -14.39 -29.61 -4.26
N SER A 203 -14.27 -29.35 -2.96
CA SER A 203 -13.39 -28.26 -2.47
C SER A 203 -12.92 -28.44 -1.02
N TRP A 204 -11.65 -28.14 -0.78
CA TRP A 204 -11.00 -28.20 0.52
C TRP A 204 -11.39 -27.05 1.44
N ALA A 205 -11.71 -27.38 2.68
CA ALA A 205 -11.84 -26.40 3.75
C ALA A 205 -10.48 -25.71 4.04
N PRO A 206 -10.46 -24.46 4.52
CA PRO A 206 -9.22 -23.72 4.77
C PRO A 206 -8.27 -24.35 5.81
N ASP A 207 -8.76 -25.34 6.57
CA ASP A 207 -7.96 -26.10 7.55
C ASP A 207 -7.10 -27.21 6.93
N GLY A 208 -7.31 -27.55 5.64
CA GLY A 208 -6.56 -28.59 4.95
C GLY A 208 -6.88 -30.03 5.40
N ARG A 209 -8.01 -30.23 6.10
CA ARG A 209 -8.45 -31.52 6.64
C ARG A 209 -9.85 -31.92 6.16
N HIS A 210 -10.76 -30.96 6.01
CA HIS A 210 -12.12 -31.28 5.59
C HIS A 210 -12.32 -31.04 4.09
N VAL A 211 -13.06 -31.95 3.44
CA VAL A 211 -13.42 -31.86 2.02
C VAL A 211 -14.93 -31.75 1.89
N ALA A 212 -15.40 -30.75 1.16
CA ALA A 212 -16.78 -30.69 0.69
C ALA A 212 -16.90 -31.41 -0.66
N VAL A 213 -17.94 -32.21 -0.82
CA VAL A 213 -18.24 -32.99 -2.03
C VAL A 213 -19.70 -32.73 -2.41
N GLY A 214 -19.93 -32.03 -3.52
CA GLY A 214 -21.26 -31.78 -4.08
C GLY A 214 -21.64 -32.85 -5.10
N LEU A 215 -22.88 -33.31 -5.06
CA LEU A 215 -23.36 -34.44 -5.85
C LEU A 215 -24.43 -34.06 -6.88
N ASN A 216 -24.60 -34.92 -7.87
CA ASN A 216 -25.66 -34.85 -8.88
C ASN A 216 -27.07 -34.87 -8.25
N SER A 217 -27.25 -35.64 -7.17
CA SER A 217 -28.49 -35.76 -6.39
C SER A 217 -28.88 -34.53 -5.54
N SER A 218 -28.23 -33.38 -5.72
CA SER A 218 -28.37 -32.12 -4.94
C SER A 218 -27.84 -32.15 -3.49
N ASP A 219 -27.40 -33.29 -2.99
CA ASP A 219 -26.72 -33.42 -1.70
C ASP A 219 -25.33 -32.75 -1.71
N ILE A 220 -24.92 -32.20 -0.57
CA ILE A 220 -23.51 -31.87 -0.29
C ILE A 220 -23.03 -32.68 0.91
N GLN A 221 -21.96 -33.43 0.73
CA GLN A 221 -21.31 -34.18 1.80
C GLN A 221 -20.09 -33.44 2.35
N LEU A 222 -19.82 -33.60 3.64
CA LEU A 222 -18.63 -33.09 4.33
C LEU A 222 -17.85 -34.25 4.93
N TRP A 223 -16.60 -34.41 4.50
CA TRP A 223 -15.71 -35.51 4.85
C TRP A 223 -14.49 -35.02 5.62
N ASP A 224 -14.02 -35.82 6.58
CA ASP A 224 -12.72 -35.67 7.23
C ASP A 224 -11.69 -36.59 6.55
N SER A 225 -10.71 -36.02 5.85
CA SER A 225 -9.68 -36.78 5.12
C SER A 225 -8.66 -37.45 6.02
N THR A 226 -8.59 -37.08 7.31
CA THR A 226 -7.68 -37.73 8.28
C THR A 226 -8.29 -39.00 8.87
N SER A 227 -9.60 -39.21 8.73
CA SER A 227 -10.30 -40.41 9.22
C SER A 227 -11.19 -41.11 8.18
N ASN A 228 -11.10 -40.68 6.91
CA ASN A 228 -11.95 -41.09 5.77
C ASN A 228 -13.41 -41.28 6.16
N ARG A 229 -13.98 -40.25 6.81
CA ARG A 229 -15.31 -40.33 7.42
C ARG A 229 -16.22 -39.20 7.00
N LEU A 230 -17.43 -39.57 6.55
CA LEU A 230 -18.56 -38.66 6.41
C LEU A 230 -18.91 -38.06 7.77
N MET A 231 -18.72 -36.75 7.91
CA MET A 231 -19.16 -36.01 9.08
C MET A 231 -20.63 -35.64 8.99
N ARG A 232 -21.11 -35.27 7.78
CA ARG A 232 -22.42 -34.67 7.57
C ARG A 232 -22.84 -34.67 6.10
N THR A 233 -24.13 -34.88 5.84
CA THR A 233 -24.77 -34.51 4.57
C THR A 233 -25.64 -33.27 4.79
N LEU A 234 -25.56 -32.29 3.90
CA LEU A 234 -26.46 -31.15 3.77
C LEU A 234 -27.48 -31.53 2.68
N ARG A 235 -28.75 -31.69 3.07
CA ARG A 235 -29.85 -32.14 2.19
C ARG A 235 -30.83 -31.00 1.94
N GLY A 236 -31.43 -30.93 0.76
CA GLY A 236 -32.46 -29.93 0.43
C GLY A 236 -31.95 -28.48 0.37
N VAL A 237 -30.66 -28.30 0.08
CA VAL A 237 -30.05 -26.96 -0.15
C VAL A 237 -30.37 -26.45 -1.56
N HIS A 238 -30.34 -27.35 -2.53
CA HIS A 238 -30.61 -27.11 -3.94
C HIS A 238 -31.72 -28.06 -4.43
N GLY A 239 -32.35 -27.73 -5.56
CA GLY A 239 -33.30 -28.59 -6.27
C GLY A 239 -32.67 -29.40 -7.41
N SER A 240 -31.36 -29.32 -7.60
CA SER A 240 -30.61 -29.99 -8.68
C SER A 240 -29.12 -30.08 -8.30
N ARG A 241 -28.28 -30.62 -9.20
CA ARG A 241 -26.86 -30.92 -8.95
C ARG A 241 -26.06 -29.72 -8.44
N VAL A 242 -25.05 -29.99 -7.60
CA VAL A 242 -24.19 -28.96 -7.00
C VAL A 242 -22.87 -28.87 -7.77
N GLY A 243 -22.85 -27.98 -8.76
CA GLY A 243 -21.72 -27.82 -9.70
C GLY A 243 -20.55 -26.99 -9.17
N SER A 244 -20.75 -26.15 -8.14
CA SER A 244 -19.67 -25.33 -7.57
C SER A 244 -19.72 -25.17 -6.04
N LEU A 245 -18.53 -25.02 -5.45
CA LEU A 245 -18.30 -24.89 -4.01
C LEU A 245 -17.24 -23.80 -3.76
N ALA A 246 -17.42 -22.99 -2.71
CA ALA A 246 -16.41 -22.03 -2.28
C ALA A 246 -16.46 -21.78 -0.76
N TRP A 247 -15.34 -22.01 -0.08
CA TRP A 247 -15.24 -21.79 1.37
C TRP A 247 -14.90 -20.34 1.74
N ASN A 248 -15.52 -19.85 2.82
CA ASN A 248 -15.16 -18.64 3.54
C ASN A 248 -15.12 -18.95 5.04
N ASN A 249 -13.93 -19.32 5.53
CA ASN A 249 -13.72 -19.81 6.89
C ASN A 249 -14.63 -21.03 7.20
N ASN A 250 -15.64 -20.86 8.06
CA ASN A 250 -16.59 -21.91 8.43
C ASN A 250 -17.87 -21.92 7.58
N ILE A 251 -18.01 -20.98 6.63
CA ILE A 251 -19.13 -20.93 5.69
C ILE A 251 -18.72 -21.66 4.42
N LEU A 252 -19.49 -22.68 4.04
CA LEU A 252 -19.43 -23.29 2.72
C LEU A 252 -20.51 -22.65 1.84
N THR A 253 -20.11 -21.89 0.83
CA THR A 253 -21.02 -21.42 -0.20
C THR A 253 -21.16 -22.49 -1.28
N THR A 254 -22.39 -22.86 -1.61
CA THR A 254 -22.74 -23.88 -2.61
C THR A 254 -23.47 -23.22 -3.78
N GLY A 255 -23.16 -23.62 -5.01
CA GLY A 255 -23.81 -23.16 -6.25
C GLY A 255 -24.39 -24.35 -7.02
N GLY A 256 -25.67 -24.24 -7.39
CA GLY A 256 -26.42 -25.33 -8.02
C GLY A 256 -26.78 -25.11 -9.48
N MET A 257 -27.19 -26.19 -10.14
CA MET A 257 -27.80 -26.16 -11.47
C MET A 257 -29.15 -25.42 -11.49
N ASP A 258 -29.78 -25.28 -10.32
CA ASP A 258 -31.00 -24.52 -10.08
C ASP A 258 -30.82 -22.99 -10.05
N GLY A 259 -29.61 -22.48 -10.33
CA GLY A 259 -29.28 -21.04 -10.30
C GLY A 259 -29.19 -20.45 -8.89
N MET A 260 -29.36 -21.27 -7.85
CA MET A 260 -29.31 -20.85 -6.46
C MET A 260 -27.86 -20.81 -5.96
N ILE A 261 -27.58 -19.88 -5.04
CA ILE A 261 -26.34 -19.84 -4.27
C ILE A 261 -26.68 -19.78 -2.79
N VAL A 262 -26.11 -20.66 -1.98
CA VAL A 262 -26.47 -20.79 -0.56
C VAL A 262 -25.22 -20.80 0.32
N ASN A 263 -25.19 -19.95 1.35
CA ASN A 263 -24.21 -20.03 2.42
C ASN A 263 -24.67 -21.02 3.49
N ASN A 264 -23.81 -22.00 3.77
CA ASN A 264 -24.02 -23.03 4.76
C ASN A 264 -22.99 -22.88 5.89
N ASP A 265 -23.42 -22.53 7.11
CA ASP A 265 -22.57 -22.65 8.30
C ASP A 265 -22.53 -24.13 8.72
N VAL A 266 -21.40 -24.78 8.40
CA VAL A 266 -21.26 -26.24 8.55
C VAL A 266 -21.28 -26.70 10.01
N ARG A 267 -21.17 -25.79 10.97
CA ARG A 267 -21.07 -26.06 12.42
C ARG A 267 -22.43 -26.21 13.10
N VAL A 268 -23.51 -25.67 12.52
CA VAL A 268 -24.84 -25.58 13.15
C VAL A 268 -25.88 -26.46 12.46
N ARG A 269 -26.86 -26.98 13.22
CA ARG A 269 -27.86 -27.94 12.69
C ARG A 269 -28.71 -27.33 11.57
N SER A 270 -29.16 -26.08 11.73
CA SER A 270 -29.75 -25.30 10.64
C SER A 270 -28.62 -24.58 9.89
N HIS A 271 -28.06 -25.26 8.88
CA HIS A 271 -26.86 -24.81 8.17
C HIS A 271 -27.11 -23.64 7.23
N VAL A 272 -28.25 -23.60 6.54
CA VAL A 272 -28.60 -22.50 5.62
C VAL A 272 -28.70 -21.19 6.40
N VAL A 273 -27.77 -20.26 6.16
CA VAL A 273 -27.70 -18.95 6.84
C VAL A 273 -27.94 -17.76 5.92
N GLN A 274 -27.72 -17.91 4.61
CA GLN A 274 -28.08 -16.90 3.60
C GLN A 274 -28.30 -17.56 2.25
N THR A 275 -29.25 -17.05 1.48
CA THR A 275 -29.55 -17.48 0.11
C THR A 275 -29.47 -16.28 -0.83
N TYR A 276 -28.69 -16.39 -1.89
CA TYR A 276 -28.59 -15.39 -2.96
C TYR A 276 -29.36 -15.87 -4.19
N ARG A 277 -30.06 -14.93 -4.85
CA ARG A 277 -30.79 -15.16 -6.11
C ARG A 277 -30.35 -14.12 -7.14
N GLY A 278 -30.03 -14.57 -8.35
CA GLY A 278 -29.61 -13.68 -9.45
C GLY A 278 -29.21 -14.41 -10.73
N HIS A 279 -28.76 -15.66 -10.63
CA HIS A 279 -28.63 -16.54 -11.79
C HIS A 279 -29.96 -17.24 -12.12
N GLN A 280 -30.14 -17.59 -13.39
CA GLN A 280 -31.29 -18.33 -13.93
C GLN A 280 -30.92 -19.72 -14.48
N GLN A 281 -29.62 -20.05 -14.48
CA GLN A 281 -29.06 -21.31 -14.93
C GLN A 281 -27.88 -21.69 -14.03
N GLU A 282 -27.25 -22.84 -14.29
CA GLU A 282 -26.20 -23.42 -13.45
C GLU A 282 -25.08 -22.45 -13.08
N VAL A 283 -24.81 -22.36 -11.77
CA VAL A 283 -23.71 -21.58 -11.19
C VAL A 283 -22.43 -22.43 -11.26
N CYS A 284 -21.75 -22.38 -12.40
CA CYS A 284 -20.53 -23.15 -12.67
C CYS A 284 -19.25 -22.49 -12.14
N GLY A 285 -19.25 -21.17 -11.94
CA GLY A 285 -18.14 -20.42 -11.34
C GLY A 285 -18.52 -19.84 -9.98
N LEU A 286 -17.72 -20.11 -8.94
CA LEU A 286 -17.96 -19.60 -7.59
C LEU A 286 -16.62 -19.38 -6.87
N LYS A 287 -16.35 -18.17 -6.34
CA LYS A 287 -15.08 -17.89 -5.66
C LYS A 287 -15.11 -16.69 -4.72
N TRP A 288 -14.72 -16.91 -3.47
CA TRP A 288 -14.51 -15.83 -2.50
C TRP A 288 -13.24 -15.02 -2.78
N SER A 289 -13.31 -13.72 -2.52
CA SER A 289 -12.17 -12.82 -2.49
C SER A 289 -11.24 -13.14 -1.30
N GLY A 290 -9.95 -12.83 -1.43
CA GLY A 290 -8.95 -13.12 -0.38
C GLY A 290 -9.15 -12.39 0.96
N SER A 291 -10.11 -11.46 1.04
CA SER A 291 -10.54 -10.78 2.28
C SER A 291 -11.83 -11.37 2.89
N GLY A 292 -12.47 -12.33 2.22
CA GLY A 292 -13.76 -12.90 2.62
C GLY A 292 -14.94 -11.92 2.59
N GLN A 293 -14.78 -10.70 2.04
CA GLN A 293 -15.83 -9.68 2.01
C GLN A 293 -16.73 -9.78 0.78
N GLN A 294 -16.13 -10.06 -0.38
CA GLN A 294 -16.84 -10.21 -1.65
C GLN A 294 -16.79 -11.65 -2.16
N LEU A 295 -17.89 -12.11 -2.74
CA LEU A 295 -18.04 -13.36 -3.47
C LEU A 295 -18.25 -13.03 -4.95
N ALA A 296 -17.57 -13.75 -5.84
CA ALA A 296 -17.88 -13.74 -7.27
C ALA A 296 -18.61 -15.03 -7.64
N SER A 297 -19.65 -14.93 -8.46
CA SER A 297 -20.29 -16.09 -9.10
C SER A 297 -20.54 -15.84 -10.59
N GLY A 298 -20.34 -16.87 -11.39
CA GLY A 298 -20.63 -16.86 -12.82
C GLY A 298 -21.44 -18.10 -13.21
N GLY A 299 -22.34 -17.93 -14.17
CA GLY A 299 -23.32 -18.96 -14.53
C GLY A 299 -23.38 -19.27 -16.02
N ASN A 300 -24.15 -20.29 -16.38
CA ASN A 300 -24.48 -20.63 -17.78
C ASN A 300 -25.48 -19.65 -18.43
N ASP A 301 -26.02 -18.71 -17.66
CA ASP A 301 -26.77 -17.55 -18.16
C ASP A 301 -25.88 -16.40 -18.65
N ASN A 302 -24.57 -16.67 -18.79
CA ASN A 302 -23.51 -15.74 -19.21
C ASN A 302 -23.25 -14.58 -18.23
N LEU A 303 -23.94 -14.54 -17.08
CA LEU A 303 -23.80 -13.45 -16.11
C LEU A 303 -22.59 -13.67 -15.20
N LEU A 304 -22.03 -12.55 -14.72
CA LEU A 304 -21.09 -12.51 -13.61
C LEU A 304 -21.63 -11.57 -12.53
N HIS A 305 -21.86 -12.09 -11.32
CA HIS A 305 -22.30 -11.33 -10.16
C HIS A 305 -21.16 -11.14 -9.16
N ILE A 306 -21.09 -9.95 -8.57
CA ILE A 306 -20.31 -9.68 -7.35
C ILE A 306 -21.31 -9.47 -6.21
N TRP A 307 -21.20 -10.30 -5.18
CA TRP A 307 -21.97 -10.19 -3.94
C TRP A 307 -21.07 -9.61 -2.85
N ASP A 308 -21.59 -8.70 -2.05
CA ASP A 308 -20.88 -8.13 -0.90
C ASP A 308 -21.57 -8.59 0.39
N ILE A 309 -20.79 -9.02 1.38
CA ILE A 309 -21.33 -9.54 2.65
C ILE A 309 -22.14 -8.49 3.42
N SER A 310 -21.90 -7.18 3.20
CA SER A 310 -22.71 -6.10 3.77
C SER A 310 -24.09 -5.93 3.12
N MET A 311 -24.30 -6.48 1.91
CA MET A 311 -25.57 -6.45 1.18
C MET A 311 -26.40 -7.74 1.36
N ALA A 312 -25.88 -8.72 2.10
CA ALA A 312 -26.48 -10.02 2.33
C ALA A 312 -27.64 -9.98 3.37
N SER A 313 -28.72 -9.26 3.06
CA SER A 313 -29.98 -9.38 3.80
C SER A 313 -30.69 -10.69 3.46
N SER A 314 -31.22 -11.37 4.48
CA SER A 314 -32.08 -12.55 4.33
C SER A 314 -33.48 -12.19 3.83
N ASN A 315 -33.95 -10.97 4.11
CA ASN A 315 -35.17 -10.38 3.59
C ASN A 315 -34.83 -9.08 2.83
N PRO A 316 -34.67 -9.12 1.50
CA PRO A 316 -34.57 -7.91 0.68
C PRO A 316 -35.89 -7.13 0.70
N SER A 317 -35.80 -5.80 0.73
CA SER A 317 -36.97 -4.95 0.46
C SER A 317 -37.44 -5.18 -0.98
N PRO A 318 -38.75 -5.13 -1.31
CA PRO A 318 -39.21 -5.26 -2.70
C PRO A 318 -38.52 -4.24 -3.62
N GLY A 319 -37.76 -4.74 -4.61
CA GLY A 319 -36.95 -3.91 -5.52
C GLY A 319 -35.48 -3.69 -5.11
N GLN A 320 -35.01 -4.26 -3.98
CA GLN A 320 -33.61 -4.20 -3.57
C GLN A 320 -32.84 -5.45 -4.03
N ASN A 321 -31.88 -5.28 -4.94
CA ASN A 321 -31.01 -6.36 -5.42
C ASN A 321 -30.01 -6.82 -4.34
N GLN A 322 -29.69 -8.11 -4.33
CA GLN A 322 -28.73 -8.70 -3.37
C GLN A 322 -27.26 -8.62 -3.83
N TRP A 323 -27.00 -8.28 -5.10
CA TRP A 323 -25.66 -8.17 -5.67
C TRP A 323 -25.17 -6.71 -5.69
N LEU A 324 -23.87 -6.52 -5.48
CA LEU A 324 -23.18 -5.24 -5.64
C LEU A 324 -23.03 -4.89 -7.14
N HIS A 325 -22.67 -5.88 -7.96
CA HIS A 325 -22.54 -5.74 -9.41
C HIS A 325 -23.13 -6.96 -10.14
N ARG A 326 -23.69 -6.71 -11.32
CA ARG A 326 -24.09 -7.71 -12.32
C ARG A 326 -23.46 -7.26 -13.63
N PHE A 327 -22.69 -8.13 -14.27
CA PHE A 327 -22.06 -7.90 -15.56
C PHE A 327 -22.62 -8.88 -16.60
N ASP A 328 -22.88 -8.39 -17.81
CA ASP A 328 -23.39 -9.13 -18.96
C ASP A 328 -22.50 -8.97 -20.22
N ASP A 329 -21.26 -8.47 -20.07
CA ASP A 329 -20.28 -8.37 -21.17
C ASP A 329 -19.77 -9.73 -21.69
N HIS A 330 -20.04 -10.85 -21.01
CA HIS A 330 -19.66 -12.20 -21.47
C HIS A 330 -20.75 -12.79 -22.38
N MET A 331 -20.33 -13.41 -23.48
CA MET A 331 -21.23 -14.03 -24.47
C MET A 331 -21.48 -15.53 -24.26
N ALA A 332 -20.90 -16.12 -23.22
CA ALA A 332 -20.97 -17.55 -22.88
C ALA A 332 -20.73 -17.76 -21.38
N ALA A 333 -21.02 -18.97 -20.89
CA ALA A 333 -20.91 -19.37 -19.49
C ALA A 333 -19.60 -18.94 -18.80
N VAL A 334 -19.69 -18.47 -17.56
CA VAL A 334 -18.56 -17.86 -16.82
C VAL A 334 -18.10 -18.74 -15.66
N LYS A 335 -17.47 -19.89 -15.95
CA LYS A 335 -16.89 -20.76 -14.91
C LYS A 335 -15.59 -20.19 -14.32
N ALA A 336 -14.71 -19.72 -15.18
CA ALA A 336 -13.33 -19.46 -14.79
C ALA A 336 -13.20 -18.14 -14.01
N LEU A 337 -13.02 -18.21 -12.68
CA LEU A 337 -12.89 -17.04 -11.80
C LEU A 337 -11.56 -17.01 -11.04
N ALA A 338 -10.92 -15.84 -10.96
CA ALA A 338 -9.67 -15.65 -10.23
C ALA A 338 -9.49 -14.23 -9.68
N TRP A 339 -9.70 -14.07 -8.37
CA TRP A 339 -9.35 -12.85 -7.63
C TRP A 339 -7.83 -12.64 -7.61
N CYS A 340 -7.37 -11.41 -7.85
CA CYS A 340 -5.94 -11.09 -7.90
C CYS A 340 -5.32 -11.05 -6.49
N PRO A 341 -4.30 -11.87 -6.17
CA PRO A 341 -3.65 -11.87 -4.86
C PRO A 341 -2.86 -10.57 -4.59
N PHE A 342 -2.68 -9.71 -5.59
CA PHE A 342 -1.91 -8.47 -5.51
C PHE A 342 -2.75 -7.19 -5.60
N GLN A 343 -4.08 -7.33 -5.70
CA GLN A 343 -5.02 -6.21 -5.79
C GLN A 343 -6.43 -6.72 -5.44
N SER A 344 -6.92 -6.38 -4.24
CA SER A 344 -8.15 -6.93 -3.65
C SER A 344 -9.44 -6.63 -4.43
N ASN A 345 -9.50 -5.51 -5.16
CA ASN A 345 -10.65 -5.12 -5.98
C ASN A 345 -10.55 -5.57 -7.45
N LEU A 346 -9.61 -6.47 -7.78
CA LEU A 346 -9.39 -6.95 -9.15
C LEU A 346 -9.81 -8.43 -9.25
N LEU A 347 -10.85 -8.68 -10.03
CA LEU A 347 -11.27 -10.01 -10.46
C LEU A 347 -10.88 -10.22 -11.92
N ALA A 348 -10.34 -11.40 -12.26
CA ALA A 348 -10.30 -11.90 -13.62
C ALA A 348 -11.40 -12.96 -13.79
N SER A 349 -12.13 -12.92 -14.90
CA SER A 349 -13.08 -13.95 -15.31
C SER A 349 -12.82 -14.42 -16.74
N GLY A 350 -13.19 -15.66 -17.05
CA GLY A 350 -13.06 -16.26 -18.38
C GLY A 350 -14.38 -16.85 -18.85
N GLY A 351 -14.76 -16.56 -20.10
CA GLY A 351 -15.97 -17.09 -20.72
C GLY A 351 -15.74 -18.39 -21.51
N GLY A 352 -16.82 -19.17 -21.66
CA GLY A 352 -16.87 -20.38 -22.48
C GLY A 352 -16.72 -20.14 -23.98
N GLY A 353 -16.94 -21.18 -24.79
CA GLY A 353 -16.56 -21.21 -26.21
C GLY A 353 -17.19 -20.14 -27.13
N GLY A 354 -18.34 -19.58 -26.75
CA GLY A 354 -18.99 -18.47 -27.46
C GLY A 354 -18.43 -17.08 -27.15
N ASP A 355 -17.62 -16.94 -26.08
CA ASP A 355 -17.05 -15.66 -25.63
C ASP A 355 -15.52 -15.62 -25.74
N ARG A 356 -14.85 -16.70 -25.31
CA ARG A 356 -13.39 -16.92 -25.39
C ARG A 356 -12.51 -15.86 -24.71
N CYS A 357 -13.09 -14.88 -24.01
CA CYS A 357 -12.38 -13.74 -23.48
C CYS A 357 -11.98 -13.95 -22.01
N ILE A 358 -10.78 -13.49 -21.66
CA ILE A 358 -10.46 -13.14 -20.27
C ILE A 358 -10.83 -11.66 -20.08
N LYS A 359 -11.73 -11.38 -19.14
CA LYS A 359 -12.15 -10.03 -18.76
C LYS A 359 -11.65 -9.70 -17.35
N PHE A 360 -11.28 -8.44 -17.13
CA PHE A 360 -10.74 -7.95 -15.86
C PHE A 360 -11.63 -6.86 -15.28
N TRP A 361 -12.00 -6.96 -14.01
CA TRP A 361 -13.02 -6.11 -13.40
C TRP A 361 -12.49 -5.38 -12.17
N ASN A 362 -12.84 -4.11 -12.05
CA ASN A 362 -12.74 -3.38 -10.79
C ASN A 362 -14.04 -3.54 -9.99
N THR A 363 -14.02 -4.41 -8.98
CA THR A 363 -15.19 -4.77 -8.15
C THR A 363 -15.59 -3.71 -7.10
N HIS A 364 -14.96 -2.53 -7.16
CA HIS A 364 -15.37 -1.34 -6.41
C HIS A 364 -16.08 -0.30 -7.30
N THR A 365 -15.93 -0.38 -8.63
CA THR A 365 -16.47 0.62 -9.57
C THR A 365 -17.31 0.03 -10.69
N GLY A 366 -17.57 -1.28 -10.68
CA GLY A 366 -18.28 -1.99 -11.75
C GLY A 366 -17.63 -1.91 -13.13
N ALA A 367 -16.33 -1.62 -13.23
CA ALA A 367 -15.70 -1.30 -14.50
C ALA A 367 -14.90 -2.48 -15.08
N CYS A 368 -15.23 -2.89 -16.31
CA CYS A 368 -14.35 -3.71 -17.14
C CYS A 368 -13.10 -2.90 -17.52
N LEU A 369 -11.93 -3.39 -17.11
CA LEU A 369 -10.62 -2.76 -17.26
C LEU A 369 -9.92 -3.19 -18.55
N ASN A 370 -10.14 -4.44 -18.97
CA ASN A 370 -9.55 -5.05 -20.16
C ASN A 370 -10.34 -6.33 -20.54
N SER A 371 -10.41 -6.65 -21.83
CA SER A 371 -11.05 -7.85 -22.38
C SER A 371 -10.13 -8.40 -23.47
N VAL A 372 -9.68 -9.65 -23.33
CA VAL A 372 -8.69 -10.28 -24.21
C VAL A 372 -9.26 -11.59 -24.76
N ASP A 373 -9.55 -11.65 -26.07
CA ASP A 373 -9.88 -12.91 -26.74
C ASP A 373 -8.65 -13.83 -26.72
N THR A 374 -8.84 -15.06 -26.24
CA THR A 374 -7.78 -16.07 -26.12
C THR A 374 -7.75 -17.06 -27.29
N GLY A 375 -8.76 -17.02 -28.15
CA GLY A 375 -8.95 -17.95 -29.27
C GLY A 375 -9.64 -19.28 -28.90
N SER A 376 -9.91 -19.53 -27.62
CA SER A 376 -10.57 -20.76 -27.13
C SER A 376 -11.46 -20.44 -25.92
N GLN A 377 -12.30 -21.40 -25.51
CA GLN A 377 -12.97 -21.35 -24.21
C GLN A 377 -11.94 -21.18 -23.07
N VAL A 378 -12.32 -20.47 -22.01
CA VAL A 378 -11.51 -20.35 -20.78
C VAL A 378 -12.16 -21.21 -19.70
N CYS A 379 -11.45 -22.23 -19.22
CA CYS A 379 -12.02 -23.26 -18.33
C CYS A 379 -11.69 -23.00 -16.86
N ALA A 380 -10.45 -22.61 -16.57
CA ALA A 380 -10.02 -22.16 -15.25
C ALA A 380 -9.02 -21.01 -15.37
N LEU A 381 -8.92 -20.23 -14.28
CA LEU A 381 -7.95 -19.14 -14.13
C LEU A 381 -7.23 -19.27 -12.79
N LEU A 382 -5.90 -19.16 -12.82
CA LEU A 382 -5.04 -19.17 -11.63
C LEU A 382 -4.02 -18.04 -11.71
N TRP A 383 -3.96 -17.20 -10.69
CA TRP A 383 -2.86 -16.25 -10.55
C TRP A 383 -1.62 -16.97 -10.04
N ASN A 384 -0.46 -16.63 -10.61
CA ASN A 384 0.81 -16.95 -9.99
C ASN A 384 0.83 -16.25 -8.61
N LYS A 385 1.08 -17.00 -7.52
CA LYS A 385 1.15 -16.43 -6.15
C LYS A 385 2.40 -15.55 -5.95
N ASN A 386 3.40 -15.71 -6.82
CA ASN A 386 4.76 -15.21 -6.65
C ASN A 386 5.09 -14.05 -7.60
N GLU A 387 4.67 -14.12 -8.87
CA GLU A 387 4.80 -13.04 -9.87
C GLU A 387 3.44 -12.51 -10.36
N ARG A 388 3.41 -11.32 -10.97
CA ARG A 388 2.22 -10.76 -11.65
C ARG A 388 1.97 -11.47 -13.00
N GLU A 389 1.57 -12.74 -12.92
CA GLU A 389 1.23 -13.60 -14.05
C GLU A 389 -0.12 -14.27 -13.80
N LEU A 390 -0.87 -14.49 -14.89
CA LEU A 390 -2.13 -15.21 -14.90
C LEU A 390 -1.97 -16.44 -15.79
N LEU A 391 -2.44 -17.59 -15.34
CA LEU A 391 -2.50 -18.83 -16.12
C LEU A 391 -3.96 -19.12 -16.44
N SER A 392 -4.25 -19.44 -17.70
CA SER A 392 -5.57 -19.91 -18.15
C SER A 392 -5.47 -21.28 -18.79
N SER A 393 -6.45 -22.15 -18.51
CA SER A 393 -6.63 -23.40 -19.24
C SER A 393 -7.69 -23.24 -20.33
N HIS A 394 -7.47 -23.96 -21.44
CA HIS A 394 -8.28 -23.86 -22.65
C HIS A 394 -8.77 -25.22 -23.16
N GLY A 395 -9.76 -25.15 -24.05
CA GLY A 395 -10.24 -26.30 -24.80
C GLY A 395 -9.79 -26.25 -26.26
N PHE A 396 -10.70 -26.66 -27.15
CA PHE A 396 -10.43 -26.72 -28.58
C PHE A 396 -10.01 -25.35 -29.15
N THR A 397 -9.10 -25.29 -30.12
CA THR A 397 -8.46 -26.43 -30.83
C THR A 397 -7.13 -26.90 -30.25
N GLN A 398 -6.56 -26.20 -29.27
CA GLN A 398 -5.18 -26.42 -28.80
C GLN A 398 -5.03 -27.11 -27.45
N ASN A 399 -6.08 -27.15 -26.62
CA ASN A 399 -6.11 -27.86 -25.33
C ASN A 399 -4.94 -27.48 -24.39
N GLN A 400 -4.53 -26.21 -24.45
CA GLN A 400 -3.30 -25.71 -23.85
C GLN A 400 -3.54 -24.93 -22.55
N LEU A 401 -2.47 -24.75 -21.77
CA LEU A 401 -2.44 -23.77 -20.69
C LEU A 401 -1.63 -22.55 -21.16
N THR A 402 -2.22 -21.36 -21.17
CA THR A 402 -1.53 -20.12 -21.58
C THR A 402 -1.10 -19.32 -20.35
N LEU A 403 0.20 -19.04 -20.23
CA LEU A 403 0.74 -18.14 -19.22
C LEU A 403 0.80 -16.70 -19.78
N TRP A 404 0.18 -15.75 -19.11
CA TRP A 404 0.10 -14.35 -19.50
C TRP A 404 0.82 -13.44 -18.49
N LYS A 405 1.56 -12.44 -18.96
CA LYS A 405 2.13 -11.39 -18.08
C LYS A 405 1.09 -10.30 -17.82
N TYR A 406 0.77 -10.02 -16.56
CA TYR A 406 -0.22 -9.01 -16.18
C TYR A 406 0.48 -7.69 -15.76
N PRO A 407 0.01 -6.49 -16.16
CA PRO A 407 -1.26 -6.18 -16.84
C PRO A 407 -1.22 -6.17 -18.37
N SER A 408 -0.07 -6.42 -19.01
CA SER A 408 0.08 -6.27 -20.47
C SER A 408 -0.63 -7.34 -21.30
N MET A 409 -1.01 -8.46 -20.69
CA MET A 409 -1.61 -9.65 -21.32
C MET A 409 -0.80 -10.17 -22.53
N VAL A 410 0.52 -10.08 -22.40
CA VAL A 410 1.46 -10.71 -23.35
C VAL A 410 1.61 -12.19 -22.98
N LYS A 411 1.43 -13.08 -23.96
CA LYS A 411 1.71 -14.52 -23.81
C LYS A 411 3.21 -14.73 -23.49
N MET A 412 3.48 -15.45 -22.40
CA MET A 412 4.81 -15.78 -21.90
C MET A 412 5.23 -17.19 -22.34
N ALA A 413 4.30 -18.15 -22.27
CA ALA A 413 4.43 -19.54 -22.70
C ALA A 413 3.04 -20.12 -23.00
N GLU A 414 2.98 -21.15 -23.84
CA GLU A 414 1.80 -21.97 -24.11
C GLU A 414 2.18 -23.43 -23.89
N LEU A 415 1.60 -24.06 -22.87
CA LEU A 415 1.92 -25.42 -22.46
C LEU A 415 0.93 -26.38 -23.12
N THR A 416 1.42 -27.20 -24.03
CA THR A 416 0.64 -28.19 -24.78
C THR A 416 0.92 -29.60 -24.27
N GLY A 417 -0.02 -30.52 -24.51
CA GLY A 417 0.18 -31.93 -24.21
C GLY A 417 -1.11 -32.71 -23.95
N HIS A 418 -2.14 -32.04 -23.43
CA HIS A 418 -3.47 -32.64 -23.33
C HIS A 418 -4.07 -32.83 -24.74
N THR A 419 -4.73 -33.96 -24.97
CA THR A 419 -5.32 -34.32 -26.28
C THR A 419 -6.79 -33.96 -26.39
N SER A 420 -7.45 -33.70 -25.27
CA SER A 420 -8.81 -33.17 -25.15
C SER A 420 -8.84 -31.92 -24.25
N ARG A 421 -9.99 -31.24 -24.18
CA ARG A 421 -10.12 -29.93 -23.53
C ARG A 421 -9.76 -29.98 -22.03
N VAL A 422 -8.97 -29.00 -21.58
CA VAL A 422 -8.59 -28.88 -20.16
C VAL A 422 -9.75 -28.29 -19.38
N LEU A 423 -10.26 -28.99 -18.37
CA LEU A 423 -11.51 -28.69 -17.67
C LEU A 423 -11.30 -28.02 -16.32
N PHE A 424 -10.23 -28.40 -15.62
CA PHE A 424 -9.97 -28.01 -14.24
C PHE A 424 -8.48 -27.66 -14.05
N MET A 425 -8.18 -26.74 -13.14
CA MET A 425 -6.82 -26.49 -12.66
C MET A 425 -6.82 -26.21 -11.16
N ALA A 426 -5.87 -26.79 -10.44
CA ALA A 426 -5.58 -26.51 -9.04
C ALA A 426 -4.10 -26.14 -8.84
N GLN A 427 -3.77 -25.35 -7.83
CA GLN A 427 -2.42 -24.83 -7.60
C GLN A 427 -1.86 -25.33 -6.27
N SER A 428 -0.62 -25.80 -6.26
CA SER A 428 0.06 -26.27 -5.06
C SER A 428 0.08 -25.19 -3.95
N PRO A 429 0.16 -25.56 -2.65
CA PRO A 429 0.16 -24.61 -1.55
C PRO A 429 1.22 -23.52 -1.67
N ASP A 430 2.44 -23.89 -2.06
CA ASP A 430 3.60 -22.99 -2.30
C ASP A 430 3.44 -22.05 -3.51
N GLY A 431 2.56 -22.40 -4.44
CA GLY A 431 2.30 -21.63 -5.67
C GLY A 431 3.26 -21.89 -6.82
N CYS A 432 4.12 -22.91 -6.75
CA CYS A 432 5.11 -23.23 -7.80
C CYS A 432 4.52 -24.12 -8.91
N THR A 433 3.67 -25.08 -8.54
CA THR A 433 3.13 -26.12 -9.41
C THR A 433 1.63 -25.94 -9.63
N VAL A 434 1.17 -26.30 -10.83
CA VAL A 434 -0.26 -26.37 -11.19
C VAL A 434 -0.57 -27.79 -11.64
N ALA A 435 -1.62 -28.37 -11.08
CA ALA A 435 -2.25 -29.57 -11.60
C ALA A 435 -3.35 -29.16 -12.60
N SER A 436 -3.40 -29.77 -13.77
CA SER A 436 -4.52 -29.63 -14.72
C SER A 436 -5.10 -30.98 -15.09
N ALA A 437 -6.42 -31.04 -15.21
CA ALA A 437 -7.13 -32.23 -15.63
C ALA A 437 -8.06 -31.91 -16.80
N ALA A 438 -8.20 -32.85 -17.72
CA ALA A 438 -8.85 -32.68 -19.01
C ALA A 438 -9.71 -33.89 -19.36
N GLY A 439 -10.59 -33.75 -20.35
CA GLY A 439 -11.36 -34.85 -20.94
C GLY A 439 -10.52 -35.82 -21.78
N ASP A 440 -9.23 -35.98 -21.47
CA ASP A 440 -8.32 -36.98 -22.03
C ASP A 440 -7.89 -38.03 -21.00
N GLU A 441 -8.60 -38.07 -19.86
CA GLU A 441 -8.35 -38.96 -18.73
C GLU A 441 -6.91 -38.84 -18.18
N THR A 442 -6.28 -37.66 -18.30
CA THR A 442 -4.99 -37.37 -17.67
C THR A 442 -5.02 -36.17 -16.72
N LEU A 443 -4.23 -36.29 -15.65
CA LEU A 443 -3.94 -35.26 -14.66
C LEU A 443 -2.45 -34.91 -14.75
N ARG A 444 -2.12 -33.65 -15.08
CA ARG A 444 -0.76 -33.22 -15.41
C ARG A 444 -0.25 -32.11 -14.50
N PHE A 445 1.00 -32.24 -14.06
CA PHE A 445 1.65 -31.34 -13.12
C PHE A 445 2.68 -30.47 -13.81
N TRP A 446 2.51 -29.15 -13.74
CA TRP A 446 3.35 -28.17 -14.44
C TRP A 446 3.99 -27.22 -13.42
N ASN A 447 5.31 -27.20 -13.35
CA ASN A 447 6.10 -26.22 -12.58
C ASN A 447 6.22 -24.90 -13.37
N VAL A 448 5.06 -24.37 -13.77
CA VAL A 448 4.90 -23.18 -14.61
C VAL A 448 5.22 -21.88 -13.86
N PHE A 449 5.13 -21.91 -12.52
CA PHE A 449 5.46 -20.77 -11.68
C PHE A 449 6.89 -20.84 -11.11
N GLY A 450 7.55 -22.00 -11.15
CA GLY A 450 9.00 -22.16 -10.95
C GLY A 450 9.41 -22.36 -9.49
N THR A 451 10.38 -23.26 -9.28
CA THR A 451 11.01 -23.49 -7.97
C THR A 451 12.07 -22.42 -7.63
N PRO A 452 12.22 -21.99 -6.37
CA PRO A 452 13.30 -21.08 -5.97
C PRO A 452 14.66 -21.78 -5.95
N GLU A 453 15.66 -21.26 -6.66
CA GLU A 453 17.02 -21.81 -6.64
C GLU A 453 17.71 -21.57 -5.28
N GLU A 454 18.09 -22.65 -4.60
CA GLU A 454 18.97 -22.58 -3.42
C GLU A 454 20.43 -22.36 -3.83
N SER A 455 21.16 -21.51 -3.08
CA SER A 455 22.61 -21.31 -3.24
C SER A 455 23.35 -21.76 -1.99
N LYS A 456 24.39 -22.60 -2.17
CA LYS A 456 25.12 -23.26 -1.06
C LYS A 456 25.84 -22.24 -0.16
N PRO A 457 25.90 -22.49 1.17
CA PRO A 457 26.43 -21.53 2.14
C PRO A 457 27.97 -21.46 2.13
N ALA A 458 28.50 -20.26 2.33
CA ALA A 458 29.92 -20.01 2.58
C ALA A 458 30.23 -19.98 4.10
N ALA A 459 31.52 -20.11 4.46
CA ALA A 459 31.96 -20.34 5.83
C ALA A 459 31.73 -19.15 6.79
N LYS A 460 31.57 -19.47 8.09
CA LYS A 460 31.30 -18.50 9.17
C LYS A 460 32.55 -17.66 9.50
N SER A 461 32.36 -16.35 9.61
CA SER A 461 33.30 -15.43 10.27
C SER A 461 32.66 -14.84 11.52
N THR A 462 33.38 -14.82 12.64
CA THR A 462 32.89 -14.28 13.92
C THR A 462 33.11 -12.77 14.01
N THR A 463 32.30 -12.00 13.29
CA THR A 463 32.10 -10.57 13.52
C THR A 463 30.76 -10.32 14.22
N ARG A 464 30.72 -9.23 15.01
CA ARG A 464 29.53 -8.80 15.78
C ARG A 464 28.37 -8.55 14.81
N THR A 465 27.35 -9.40 14.86
CA THR A 465 26.24 -9.42 13.89
C THR A 465 25.49 -8.09 13.85
N PRO A 466 25.12 -7.57 12.66
CA PRO A 466 24.42 -6.29 12.56
C PRO A 466 23.02 -6.35 13.20
N PHE A 467 22.61 -5.24 13.82
CA PHE A 467 21.28 -5.00 14.39
C PHE A 467 20.16 -5.27 13.39
N SER A 468 20.42 -4.97 12.11
CA SER A 468 19.43 -4.82 11.05
C SER A 468 19.21 -6.06 10.18
N SER A 469 20.06 -7.09 10.29
CA SER A 469 20.12 -8.18 9.30
C SER A 469 19.02 -9.25 9.40
N TYR A 470 18.43 -9.49 10.58
CA TYR A 470 17.52 -10.62 10.82
C TYR A 470 16.19 -10.22 11.49
N ASN A 471 15.09 -10.84 11.06
CA ASN A 471 13.81 -10.90 11.79
C ASN A 471 13.27 -12.32 11.83
N HIS A 472 12.37 -12.64 12.77
CA HIS A 472 11.58 -13.86 12.70
C HIS A 472 10.44 -13.72 11.68
N ILE A 473 10.20 -14.78 10.91
CA ILE A 473 9.16 -14.83 9.86
C ILE A 473 7.78 -14.53 10.45
N ARG A 474 7.51 -15.07 11.64
CA ARG A 474 6.27 -14.89 12.42
C ARG A 474 5.94 -13.44 12.79
N ASN A 475 6.85 -12.48 12.61
CA ASN A 475 6.62 -11.05 12.83
C ASN A 475 6.22 -10.29 11.55
N VAL A 476 6.32 -10.92 10.38
CA VAL A 476 5.91 -10.34 9.08
C VAL A 476 4.48 -10.79 8.80
N PRO A 477 3.55 -9.87 8.45
CA PRO A 477 2.14 -10.22 8.34
C PRO A 477 1.82 -11.15 7.16
N TYR A 478 2.66 -11.18 6.13
CA TYR A 478 2.45 -12.00 4.94
C TYR A 478 3.77 -12.51 4.32
N ASP A 479 3.85 -13.80 4.02
CA ASP A 479 5.02 -14.42 3.38
C ASP A 479 5.24 -13.99 1.92
N TRP A 480 4.19 -13.57 1.21
CA TRP A 480 4.27 -13.17 -0.22
C TRP A 480 5.26 -12.02 -0.48
N ILE A 481 5.58 -11.21 0.54
CA ILE A 481 6.51 -10.08 0.41
C ILE A 481 7.94 -10.55 0.10
N ASN A 482 8.31 -11.78 0.45
CA ASN A 482 9.53 -12.45 0.00
C ASN A 482 9.50 -12.69 -1.51
N ASN A 483 8.39 -13.23 -2.00
CA ASN A 483 8.27 -13.73 -3.38
C ASN A 483 8.17 -12.58 -4.40
N GLN A 484 7.58 -11.44 -4.03
CA GLN A 484 7.61 -10.22 -4.87
C GLN A 484 8.95 -9.45 -4.85
N LYS A 485 9.89 -9.75 -3.95
CA LYS A 485 11.09 -8.91 -3.71
C LYS A 485 12.43 -9.67 -3.73
N SER A 486 12.40 -11.01 -3.79
CA SER A 486 13.54 -11.92 -3.99
C SER A 486 14.46 -11.47 -5.13
N ASN A 487 13.88 -11.15 -6.29
CA ASN A 487 14.53 -10.73 -7.53
C ASN A 487 15.31 -9.39 -7.42
N GLN A 488 15.27 -8.71 -6.27
CA GLN A 488 16.07 -7.52 -5.98
C GLN A 488 17.01 -7.70 -4.78
N HIS A 489 17.13 -8.92 -4.25
CA HIS A 489 17.84 -9.23 -2.99
C HIS A 489 17.44 -8.31 -1.81
N TRP A 490 16.20 -7.81 -1.82
CA TRP A 490 15.62 -7.02 -0.73
C TRP A 490 15.45 -7.85 0.55
N LEU A 491 15.08 -9.12 0.36
CA LEU A 491 14.68 -10.06 1.38
C LEU A 491 15.11 -11.47 0.95
N ARG A 492 15.51 -12.31 1.91
CA ARG A 492 15.70 -13.76 1.74
C ARG A 492 15.10 -14.49 2.95
N LYS A 493 14.56 -15.69 2.75
CA LYS A 493 14.00 -16.54 3.82
C LYS A 493 15.04 -17.62 4.19
N GLU A 494 15.44 -17.70 5.45
CA GLU A 494 16.35 -18.72 5.99
C GLU A 494 15.76 -19.34 7.26
N GLY A 495 15.23 -20.57 7.15
CA GLY A 495 14.59 -21.29 8.25
C GLY A 495 13.39 -20.54 8.83
N GLU A 496 13.44 -20.22 10.13
CA GLU A 496 12.44 -19.39 10.84
C GLU A 496 12.67 -17.88 10.73
N LYS A 497 13.67 -17.43 9.94
CA LYS A 497 14.09 -16.02 9.86
C LYS A 497 14.06 -15.45 8.45
N PHE A 498 13.85 -14.14 8.39
CA PHE A 498 14.02 -13.30 7.22
C PHE A 498 15.31 -12.52 7.33
N ILE A 499 16.09 -12.51 6.26
CA ILE A 499 17.36 -11.80 6.10
C ILE A 499 17.20 -10.60 5.18
N PHE A 500 17.93 -9.54 5.49
CA PHE A 500 17.99 -8.31 4.71
C PHE A 500 19.40 -8.07 4.16
N PRO A 501 19.72 -8.55 2.94
CA PRO A 501 20.94 -8.17 2.23
C PRO A 501 20.99 -6.67 1.89
N GLY A 502 19.85 -5.97 2.01
CA GLY A 502 19.71 -4.58 1.62
C GLY A 502 19.91 -4.36 0.12
N GLY A 503 19.62 -5.36 -0.70
CA GLY A 503 19.69 -5.24 -2.15
C GLY A 503 18.72 -4.19 -2.71
N GLY A 504 18.68 -4.03 -4.02
CA GLY A 504 17.69 -3.21 -4.70
C GLY A 504 18.11 -2.82 -6.10
N THR A 505 17.20 -2.25 -6.88
CA THR A 505 17.56 -1.62 -8.18
C THR A 505 18.59 -0.47 -8.05
N MET A 506 18.79 0.07 -6.84
CA MET A 506 19.86 1.04 -6.51
C MET A 506 20.99 0.45 -5.67
N PHE A 507 20.83 -0.75 -5.13
CA PHE A 507 21.80 -1.41 -4.24
C PHE A 507 22.13 -2.81 -4.81
N PRO A 508 22.64 -2.93 -6.04
CA PRO A 508 22.88 -4.23 -6.68
C PRO A 508 23.88 -5.09 -5.90
N ASN A 509 24.84 -4.46 -5.23
CA ASN A 509 25.87 -5.09 -4.41
C ASN A 509 25.49 -5.09 -2.90
N GLY A 510 24.20 -4.95 -2.58
CA GLY A 510 23.71 -4.74 -1.21
C GLY A 510 23.89 -3.30 -0.71
N VAL A 511 23.24 -2.98 0.41
CA VAL A 511 23.21 -1.62 0.96
C VAL A 511 24.56 -1.19 1.56
N GLY A 512 25.31 -2.12 2.15
CA GLY A 512 26.59 -1.85 2.78
C GLY A 512 27.58 -1.21 1.80
N ALA A 513 27.77 -1.81 0.62
CA ALA A 513 28.66 -1.28 -0.41
C ALA A 513 28.24 0.11 -0.93
N TYR A 514 26.93 0.40 -0.96
CA TYR A 514 26.40 1.73 -1.28
C TYR A 514 26.68 2.74 -0.15
N VAL A 515 26.55 2.34 1.11
CA VAL A 515 26.89 3.19 2.25
C VAL A 515 28.39 3.41 2.37
N ASP A 516 29.23 2.41 2.09
CA ASP A 516 30.69 2.56 2.01
C ASP A 516 31.08 3.63 0.97
N LEU A 517 30.48 3.54 -0.22
CA LEU A 517 30.63 4.55 -1.28
C LEU A 517 30.17 5.94 -0.80
N MET A 518 29.03 6.05 -0.10
CA MET A 518 28.59 7.31 0.51
C MET A 518 29.57 7.83 1.58
N GLN A 519 30.18 6.95 2.38
CA GLN A 519 31.13 7.36 3.42
C GLN A 519 32.45 7.89 2.84
N ASP A 520 32.84 7.46 1.63
CA ASP A 520 33.97 8.02 0.90
C ASP A 520 33.63 9.39 0.28
N LEU A 521 32.42 9.53 -0.28
CA LEU A 521 31.91 10.81 -0.78
C LEU A 521 31.66 11.84 0.33
N ILE A 522 31.30 11.38 1.53
CA ILE A 522 30.93 12.22 2.68
C ILE A 522 31.72 11.77 3.93
N PRO A 523 33.00 12.18 4.09
CA PRO A 523 33.84 11.79 5.23
C PRO A 523 33.27 12.14 6.62
N GLY A 524 32.30 13.06 6.68
CA GLY A 524 31.53 13.37 7.90
C GLY A 524 30.72 12.19 8.46
N MET A 525 30.48 11.15 7.66
CA MET A 525 29.84 9.89 8.08
C MET A 525 30.79 8.98 8.87
N LYS A 526 32.11 9.04 8.65
CA LYS A 526 33.10 8.19 9.33
C LYS A 526 33.56 8.74 10.70
N ASN A 527 33.37 10.04 10.95
CA ASN A 527 33.97 10.74 12.10
C ASN A 527 32.97 11.29 13.13
N GLY A 528 31.70 10.89 13.06
CA GLY A 528 30.64 11.33 14.00
C GLY A 528 30.20 12.78 13.84
N THR A 529 30.50 13.43 12.70
CA THR A 529 29.94 14.76 12.37
C THR A 529 28.46 14.64 11.99
N ILE A 530 28.14 13.69 11.09
CA ILE A 530 26.75 13.30 10.81
C ILE A 530 26.28 12.34 11.90
N ARG A 531 25.10 12.59 12.49
CA ARG A 531 24.48 11.73 13.50
C ARG A 531 22.98 11.52 13.27
N THR A 532 22.23 12.52 12.84
CA THR A 532 20.79 12.38 12.52
C THR A 532 20.55 12.41 11.02
N ALA A 533 19.83 11.43 10.48
CA ALA A 533 19.48 11.36 9.06
C ALA A 533 17.99 11.12 8.83
N ILE A 534 17.47 11.59 7.70
CA ILE A 534 16.12 11.26 7.20
C ILE A 534 16.20 10.60 5.82
N ASP A 535 15.43 9.54 5.63
CA ASP A 535 15.44 8.69 4.45
C ASP A 535 14.06 8.68 3.82
N THR A 536 13.92 9.30 2.64
CA THR A 536 12.64 9.42 1.93
C THR A 536 12.55 8.34 0.86
N GLY A 537 11.58 7.42 1.00
CA GLY A 537 11.28 6.40 -0.01
C GLY A 537 12.04 5.06 0.07
N CYS A 538 12.86 4.80 1.11
CA CYS A 538 13.44 3.46 1.31
C CYS A 538 12.44 2.52 1.99
N GLY A 539 11.68 1.75 1.20
CA GLY A 539 10.49 1.03 1.69
C GLY A 539 10.69 0.10 2.90
N VAL A 540 11.76 -0.71 2.94
CA VAL A 540 12.05 -1.58 4.10
C VAL A 540 13.12 -1.02 5.07
N ALA A 541 13.45 0.27 4.94
CA ALA A 541 14.44 1.01 5.74
C ALA A 541 15.86 0.42 5.79
N SER A 542 16.30 -0.33 4.76
CA SER A 542 17.62 -0.99 4.79
C SER A 542 18.80 -0.02 4.85
N TRP A 543 18.69 1.17 4.26
CA TRP A 543 19.70 2.23 4.41
C TRP A 543 19.76 2.77 5.84
N GLY A 544 18.59 3.02 6.45
CA GLY A 544 18.50 3.39 7.86
C GLY A 544 19.04 2.32 8.82
N GLY A 545 18.88 1.04 8.48
CA GLY A 545 19.44 -0.10 9.24
C GLY A 545 20.97 -0.14 9.22
N ASP A 546 21.57 -0.11 8.03
CA ASP A 546 23.04 -0.12 7.86
C ASP A 546 23.70 1.13 8.49
N LEU A 547 23.04 2.29 8.40
CA LEU A 547 23.47 3.50 9.11
C LEU A 547 23.36 3.39 10.63
N LEU A 548 22.32 2.73 11.17
CA LEU A 548 22.17 2.51 12.61
C LEU A 548 23.31 1.65 13.15
N ASP A 549 23.67 0.58 12.43
CA ASP A 549 24.84 -0.26 12.69
C ASP A 549 26.16 0.53 12.70
N ARG A 550 26.26 1.59 11.86
CA ARG A 550 27.40 2.53 11.81
C ARG A 550 27.28 3.72 12.78
N GLY A 551 26.27 3.75 13.65
CA GLY A 551 26.08 4.81 14.66
C GLY A 551 25.42 6.10 14.16
N ILE A 552 24.83 6.11 12.97
CA ILE A 552 24.03 7.22 12.43
C ILE A 552 22.54 6.88 12.59
N LEU A 553 21.83 7.69 13.37
CA LEU A 553 20.43 7.44 13.71
C LEU A 553 19.50 8.02 12.62
N THR A 554 18.92 7.12 11.84
CA THR A 554 18.12 7.44 10.66
C THR A 554 16.63 7.25 10.92
N VAL A 555 15.79 8.16 10.43
CA VAL A 555 14.33 7.99 10.36
C VAL A 555 13.94 7.71 8.91
N SER A 556 13.40 6.53 8.61
CA SER A 556 12.84 6.23 7.30
C SER A 556 11.36 6.66 7.21
N LEU A 557 11.05 7.45 6.18
CA LEU A 557 9.73 8.00 5.89
C LEU A 557 9.14 7.28 4.67
N ALA A 558 7.97 6.67 4.83
CA ALA A 558 7.26 6.02 3.73
C ALA A 558 5.72 6.19 3.81
N PRO A 559 5.03 6.23 2.66
CA PRO A 559 3.56 6.22 2.58
C PRO A 559 2.95 4.89 3.04
N ARG A 560 1.63 4.89 3.26
CA ARG A 560 0.85 3.64 3.12
C ARG A 560 0.63 3.41 1.63
N ASP A 561 1.40 2.52 1.03
CA ASP A 561 1.29 2.13 -0.38
C ASP A 561 0.73 0.71 -0.55
N ASN A 562 0.75 0.20 -1.78
CA ASN A 562 0.24 -1.13 -2.15
C ASN A 562 0.98 -2.32 -1.48
N HIS A 563 2.03 -2.07 -0.68
CA HIS A 563 2.70 -3.10 0.12
C HIS A 563 2.24 -3.09 1.60
N GLU A 564 1.44 -2.08 1.99
CA GLU A 564 0.78 -1.81 3.29
C GLU A 564 1.63 -1.76 4.57
N ALA A 565 2.70 -2.55 4.67
CA ALA A 565 3.42 -2.84 5.91
C ALA A 565 4.85 -2.31 5.97
N GLN A 566 5.29 -1.47 5.02
CA GLN A 566 6.68 -0.96 4.91
C GLN A 566 7.25 -0.41 6.24
N VAL A 567 6.55 0.55 6.85
CA VAL A 567 6.93 1.15 8.14
C VAL A 567 6.86 0.14 9.28
N GLN A 568 5.80 -0.68 9.33
CA GLN A 568 5.68 -1.78 10.29
C GLN A 568 6.89 -2.72 10.21
N PHE A 569 7.34 -3.04 9.01
CA PHE A 569 8.40 -4.01 8.75
C PHE A 569 9.78 -3.48 9.14
N ALA A 570 10.07 -2.21 8.85
CA ALA A 570 11.23 -1.48 9.37
C ALA A 570 11.23 -1.47 10.92
N LEU A 571 10.09 -1.15 11.52
CA LEU A 571 9.94 -1.14 12.97
C LEU A 571 10.11 -2.53 13.59
N GLU A 572 9.53 -3.59 13.02
CA GLU A 572 9.75 -4.96 13.48
C GLU A 572 11.24 -5.37 13.41
N ARG A 573 12.01 -4.85 12.43
CA ARG A 573 13.47 -5.03 12.33
C ARG A 573 14.27 -4.30 13.41
N GLY A 574 13.66 -3.41 14.19
CA GLY A 574 14.35 -2.55 15.16
C GLY A 574 14.88 -1.24 14.56
N ILE A 575 14.37 -0.81 13.39
CA ILE A 575 14.83 0.37 12.67
C ILE A 575 13.81 1.51 12.83
N PRO A 576 14.23 2.77 13.11
CA PRO A 576 13.29 3.87 13.25
C PRO A 576 12.62 4.23 11.92
N ALA A 577 11.29 4.15 11.88
CA ALA A 577 10.50 4.54 10.72
C ALA A 577 9.19 5.22 11.14
N ILE A 578 8.69 6.11 10.27
CA ILE A 578 7.44 6.88 10.47
C ILE A 578 6.61 6.78 9.19
N LEU A 579 5.29 6.62 9.36
CA LEU A 579 4.32 6.68 8.28
C LEU A 579 4.08 8.15 7.89
N GLY A 580 4.32 8.51 6.63
CA GLY A 580 4.09 9.87 6.16
C GLY A 580 4.53 10.13 4.73
N ILE A 581 4.10 11.28 4.22
CA ILE A 581 4.40 11.79 2.88
C ILE A 581 4.76 13.28 2.96
N ILE A 582 5.66 13.74 2.11
CA ILE A 582 5.84 15.18 1.89
C ILE A 582 4.72 15.61 0.94
N SER A 583 3.76 16.39 1.43
CA SER A 583 2.53 16.70 0.69
C SER A 583 2.07 18.14 0.94
N THR A 584 1.05 18.37 1.79
CA THR A 584 0.48 19.70 2.06
C THR A 584 0.90 20.29 3.41
N GLN A 585 1.41 19.46 4.33
CA GLN A 585 1.84 19.84 5.68
C GLN A 585 3.35 19.60 5.86
N ARG A 586 3.94 20.34 6.81
CA ARG A 586 5.31 20.12 7.29
C ARG A 586 5.45 18.71 7.84
N LEU A 587 6.60 18.08 7.61
CA LEU A 587 6.98 16.87 8.33
C LEU A 587 7.12 17.24 9.82
N PRO A 588 6.73 16.36 10.77
CA PRO A 588 6.54 16.71 12.20
C PRO A 588 7.87 16.85 12.98
N PHE A 589 8.84 17.53 12.38
CA PHE A 589 10.19 17.76 12.85
C PHE A 589 10.48 19.28 12.90
N PRO A 590 11.25 19.77 13.90
CA PRO A 590 11.76 21.13 13.96
C PRO A 590 12.64 21.52 12.76
N SER A 591 12.94 22.81 12.61
CA SER A 591 13.96 23.24 11.67
C SER A 591 15.35 22.77 12.10
N ASN A 592 16.20 22.47 11.14
CA ASN A 592 17.58 22.02 11.40
C ASN A 592 17.63 20.78 12.33
N SER A 593 16.80 19.77 12.05
CA SER A 593 16.72 18.51 12.80
C SER A 593 17.75 17.48 12.33
N PHE A 594 17.97 17.39 11.02
CA PHE A 594 18.81 16.36 10.39
C PHE A 594 20.14 16.93 9.89
N ASP A 595 21.20 16.13 10.03
CA ASP A 595 22.53 16.40 9.49
C ASP A 595 22.64 15.97 8.01
N MET A 596 21.84 14.98 7.60
CA MET A 596 21.75 14.46 6.24
C MET A 596 20.30 14.10 5.86
N ALA A 597 19.92 14.31 4.61
CA ALA A 597 18.63 13.89 4.04
C ALA A 597 18.87 13.13 2.73
N HIS A 598 18.14 12.03 2.51
CA HIS A 598 18.38 11.07 1.43
C HIS A 598 17.11 10.72 0.65
N CYS A 599 17.26 10.53 -0.66
CA CYS A 599 16.27 9.94 -1.56
C CYS A 599 16.99 9.01 -2.54
N SER A 600 16.60 7.73 -2.58
CA SER A 600 17.05 6.77 -3.58
C SER A 600 15.83 6.23 -4.33
N ARG A 601 15.67 6.62 -5.61
CA ARG A 601 14.48 6.36 -6.44
C ARG A 601 13.12 6.69 -5.76
N CYS A 602 13.06 7.69 -4.89
CA CYS A 602 11.87 7.96 -4.06
C CYS A 602 10.61 8.44 -4.81
N LEU A 603 10.68 8.68 -6.13
CA LEU A 603 9.60 9.19 -6.99
C LEU A 603 8.96 10.52 -6.58
N ILE A 604 9.54 11.24 -5.60
CA ILE A 604 9.10 12.59 -5.21
C ILE A 604 9.49 13.57 -6.34
N PRO A 605 8.55 14.34 -6.91
CA PRO A 605 8.82 15.26 -8.00
C PRO A 605 9.40 16.58 -7.45
N TRP A 606 10.67 16.53 -7.04
CA TRP A 606 11.38 17.57 -6.27
C TRP A 606 11.34 19.00 -6.81
N THR A 607 11.08 19.20 -8.10
CA THR A 607 11.01 20.52 -8.77
C THR A 607 9.60 21.01 -9.03
N GLU A 608 8.58 20.18 -8.85
CA GLU A 608 7.18 20.56 -9.09
C GLU A 608 6.62 21.35 -7.89
N PHE A 609 5.46 21.99 -8.10
CA PHE A 609 4.79 22.83 -7.10
C PHE A 609 5.75 23.86 -6.46
N ASP A 610 6.44 24.63 -7.30
CA ASP A 610 7.43 25.65 -6.92
C ASP A 610 8.58 25.12 -6.02
N GLY A 611 8.88 23.82 -6.10
CA GLY A 611 9.95 23.19 -5.32
C GLY A 611 9.61 22.96 -3.85
N ILE A 612 8.32 23.00 -3.48
CA ILE A 612 7.86 22.97 -2.08
C ILE A 612 8.38 21.77 -1.27
N TYR A 613 8.64 20.63 -1.91
CA TYR A 613 9.22 19.45 -1.28
C TYR A 613 10.70 19.62 -0.93
N LEU A 614 11.49 20.26 -1.80
CA LEU A 614 12.87 20.62 -1.49
C LEU A 614 12.92 21.73 -0.42
N LEU A 615 11.98 22.67 -0.42
CA LEU A 615 11.89 23.72 0.61
C LEU A 615 11.68 23.13 2.00
N GLU A 616 10.86 22.08 2.13
CA GLU A 616 10.70 21.36 3.40
C GLU A 616 11.97 20.59 3.81
N ILE A 617 12.64 19.92 2.87
CA ILE A 617 13.96 19.30 3.12
C ILE A 617 14.97 20.36 3.57
N HIS A 618 14.98 21.55 2.96
CA HIS A 618 15.83 22.66 3.37
C HIS A 618 15.49 23.15 4.79
N ARG A 619 14.22 23.24 5.18
CA ARG A 619 13.82 23.63 6.55
C ARG A 619 14.36 22.65 7.58
N ILE A 620 14.23 21.34 7.37
CA ILE A 620 14.62 20.31 8.35
C ILE A 620 16.13 19.99 8.33
N LEU A 621 16.87 20.34 7.27
CA LEU A 621 18.31 20.07 7.15
C LEU A 621 19.17 21.19 7.76
N ARG A 622 20.16 20.82 8.57
CA ARG A 622 21.13 21.74 9.22
C ARG A 622 21.92 22.60 8.21
N PRO A 623 22.38 23.81 8.58
CA PRO A 623 23.37 24.56 7.79
C PRO A 623 24.66 23.75 7.70
N GLY A 624 25.22 23.59 6.50
CA GLY A 624 26.31 22.65 6.23
C GLY A 624 25.91 21.18 6.14
N GLY A 625 24.63 20.84 6.32
CA GLY A 625 24.10 19.49 6.13
C GLY A 625 24.00 19.07 4.66
N PHE A 626 23.84 17.77 4.43
CA PHE A 626 23.88 17.17 3.10
C PHE A 626 22.51 16.70 2.61
N TRP A 627 22.17 16.99 1.35
CA TRP A 627 21.09 16.31 0.64
C TRP A 627 21.70 15.36 -0.41
N VAL A 628 21.19 14.13 -0.46
CA VAL A 628 21.70 13.06 -1.32
C VAL A 628 20.55 12.54 -2.18
N LEU A 629 20.70 12.67 -3.50
CA LEU A 629 19.82 12.03 -4.48
C LEU A 629 20.55 10.83 -5.09
N SER A 630 19.85 9.73 -5.31
CA SER A 630 20.42 8.57 -5.98
C SER A 630 19.48 7.88 -6.97
N GLY A 631 20.06 7.53 -8.11
CA GLY A 631 19.34 7.15 -9.32
C GLY A 631 18.92 8.37 -10.17
N PRO A 632 18.28 8.13 -11.33
CA PRO A 632 17.95 9.19 -12.27
C PRO A 632 17.11 10.31 -11.66
N PRO A 633 17.37 11.58 -12.03
CA PRO A 633 18.19 11.99 -13.17
C PRO A 633 19.71 12.06 -12.92
N VAL A 634 20.23 11.58 -11.78
CA VAL A 634 21.68 11.34 -11.63
C VAL A 634 22.15 10.24 -12.60
N ASN A 635 23.37 10.38 -13.13
CA ASN A 635 23.98 9.46 -14.09
C ASN A 635 23.16 9.26 -15.39
N TYR A 636 22.48 10.32 -15.84
CA TYR A 636 21.61 10.28 -17.03
C TYR A 636 22.33 9.76 -18.28
N GLU A 637 23.63 10.03 -18.43
CA GLU A 637 24.46 9.63 -19.58
C GLU A 637 24.56 8.10 -19.72
N ASN A 638 24.68 7.38 -18.59
CA ASN A 638 24.85 5.94 -18.58
C ASN A 638 23.57 5.15 -18.24
N ARG A 639 22.53 5.78 -17.65
CA ARG A 639 21.35 5.09 -17.08
C ARG A 639 19.98 5.65 -17.49
N TRP A 640 19.87 6.40 -18.57
CA TRP A 640 18.60 6.89 -19.13
C TRP A 640 17.60 5.79 -19.54
N GLY A 641 18.07 4.77 -20.27
CA GLY A 641 17.21 3.81 -21.00
C GLY A 641 16.33 2.88 -20.14
N GLY A 642 16.44 2.93 -18.81
CA GLY A 642 15.63 2.13 -17.88
C GLY A 642 14.22 2.67 -17.60
N TRP A 643 13.86 3.85 -18.12
CA TRP A 643 12.69 4.63 -17.67
C TRP A 643 11.76 5.13 -18.78
N ASN A 644 11.99 4.76 -20.04
CA ASN A 644 11.22 5.24 -21.20
C ASN A 644 11.23 6.79 -21.35
N THR A 645 12.41 7.38 -21.09
CA THR A 645 12.72 8.82 -21.19
C THR A 645 14.05 9.00 -21.93
N THR A 646 14.29 10.16 -22.54
CA THR A 646 15.54 10.43 -23.29
C THR A 646 16.68 10.95 -22.39
N VAL A 647 17.89 11.00 -22.95
CA VAL A 647 19.08 11.60 -22.30
C VAL A 647 18.84 13.08 -22.01
N GLU A 648 18.20 13.79 -22.94
CA GLU A 648 17.91 15.22 -22.89
C GLU A 648 16.85 15.54 -21.83
N GLU A 649 15.80 14.71 -21.73
CA GLU A 649 14.77 14.85 -20.68
C GLU A 649 15.37 14.66 -19.28
N GLN A 650 16.19 13.62 -19.11
CA GLN A 650 16.85 13.34 -17.84
C GLN A 650 17.85 14.44 -17.48
N LYS A 651 18.68 14.89 -18.44
CA LYS A 651 19.58 16.03 -18.26
C LYS A 651 18.83 17.31 -17.89
N ALA A 652 17.76 17.65 -18.61
CA ALA A 652 16.95 18.83 -18.30
C ALA A 652 16.33 18.76 -16.89
N ASN A 653 15.91 17.57 -16.44
CA ASN A 653 15.42 17.38 -15.08
C ASN A 653 16.54 17.47 -14.02
N PHE A 654 17.75 16.98 -14.32
CA PHE A 654 18.92 17.18 -13.46
C PHE A 654 19.29 18.67 -13.34
N ASP A 655 19.30 19.40 -14.46
CA ASP A 655 19.62 20.83 -14.48
C ASP A 655 18.53 21.69 -13.81
N LYS A 656 17.23 21.32 -13.87
CA LYS A 656 16.16 21.92 -13.05
C LYS A 656 16.45 21.75 -11.56
N ILE A 657 16.72 20.52 -11.11
CA ILE A 657 17.04 20.20 -9.70
C ILE A 657 18.25 21.01 -9.24
N LYS A 658 19.34 21.00 -10.03
CA LYS A 658 20.58 21.74 -9.78
C LYS A 658 20.35 23.25 -9.69
N LYS A 659 19.54 23.83 -10.59
CA LYS A 659 19.18 25.26 -10.58
C LYS A 659 18.41 25.65 -9.32
N LEU A 660 17.37 24.89 -8.97
CA LEU A 660 16.53 25.14 -7.79
C LEU A 660 17.34 25.01 -6.49
N LEU A 661 18.15 23.96 -6.36
CA LEU A 661 19.05 23.79 -5.22
C LEU A 661 20.05 24.95 -5.09
N THR A 662 20.57 25.45 -6.23
CA THR A 662 21.48 26.60 -6.25
C THR A 662 20.80 27.88 -5.74
N SER A 663 19.58 28.20 -6.16
CA SER A 663 18.86 29.38 -5.64
C SER A 663 18.40 29.22 -4.18
N MET A 664 18.31 27.98 -3.69
CA MET A 664 18.09 27.63 -2.28
C MET A 664 19.38 27.60 -1.44
N CYS A 665 20.52 28.03 -1.99
CA CYS A 665 21.84 28.05 -1.35
C CYS A 665 22.39 26.68 -0.95
N PHE A 666 22.11 25.65 -1.75
CA PHE A 666 22.94 24.44 -1.80
C PHE A 666 24.06 24.60 -2.82
N LYS A 667 25.22 23.99 -2.54
CA LYS A 667 26.31 23.79 -3.51
C LYS A 667 26.40 22.30 -3.83
N LEU A 668 26.61 21.95 -5.09
CA LEU A 668 26.96 20.59 -5.47
C LEU A 668 28.30 20.25 -4.81
N TYR A 669 28.34 19.15 -4.05
CA TYR A 669 29.48 18.76 -3.22
C TYR A 669 30.34 17.73 -3.94
N GLN A 670 29.74 16.60 -4.33
CA GLN A 670 30.36 15.56 -5.16
C GLN A 670 29.28 14.82 -5.98
N ILE A 671 29.69 14.22 -7.10
CA ILE A 671 28.91 13.22 -7.84
C ILE A 671 29.83 12.03 -8.09
N LYS A 672 29.33 10.82 -7.91
CA LYS A 672 30.00 9.59 -8.34
C LYS A 672 28.96 8.51 -8.61
N ASP A 673 29.10 7.84 -9.75
CA ASP A 673 28.16 6.84 -10.25
C ASP A 673 26.71 7.40 -10.18
N ASP A 674 25.78 6.65 -9.60
CA ASP A 674 24.37 7.06 -9.46
C ASP A 674 24.10 8.02 -8.30
N ILE A 675 25.13 8.47 -7.55
CA ILE A 675 25.00 9.30 -6.35
C ILE A 675 25.38 10.75 -6.64
N ALA A 676 24.48 11.68 -6.32
CA ALA A 676 24.78 13.11 -6.30
C ALA A 676 24.55 13.68 -4.89
N VAL A 677 25.52 14.43 -4.39
CA VAL A 677 25.54 15.02 -3.05
C VAL A 677 25.58 16.54 -3.17
N TRP A 678 24.67 17.22 -2.47
CA TRP A 678 24.68 18.68 -2.31
C TRP A 678 24.84 19.03 -0.84
N GLN A 679 25.57 20.11 -0.55
CA GLN A 679 25.73 20.66 0.80
C GLN A 679 24.99 22.00 0.92
N LYS A 680 24.10 22.12 1.91
CA LYS A 680 23.43 23.38 2.27
C LYS A 680 24.47 24.36 2.80
N SER A 681 24.33 25.67 2.51
CA SER A 681 25.25 26.70 3.01
C SER A 681 25.49 26.58 4.52
N VAL A 682 26.73 26.81 4.95
CA VAL A 682 27.15 26.78 6.37
C VAL A 682 26.85 28.12 7.05
N ASP A 683 26.89 29.20 6.27
CA ASP A 683 26.70 30.59 6.68
C ASP A 683 25.62 31.28 5.82
N ASN A 684 25.32 32.54 6.15
CA ASN A 684 24.21 33.27 5.55
C ASN A 684 24.54 34.03 4.26
N SER A 685 25.81 34.08 3.82
CA SER A 685 26.27 34.96 2.73
C SER A 685 25.47 34.81 1.43
N CYS A 686 25.03 33.59 1.09
CA CYS A 686 24.17 33.33 -0.05
C CYS A 686 22.72 33.80 0.16
N TYR A 687 22.13 33.64 1.35
CA TYR A 687 20.80 34.15 1.64
C TYR A 687 20.78 35.69 1.72
N ASP A 688 21.87 36.31 2.13
CA ASP A 688 22.01 37.77 2.21
C ASP A 688 22.00 38.41 0.81
N GLN A 689 22.37 37.67 -0.24
CA GLN A 689 22.30 38.10 -1.66
C GLN A 689 20.89 37.99 -2.28
N LEU A 690 19.96 37.27 -1.64
CA LEU A 690 18.58 37.09 -2.15
C LEU A 690 17.74 38.36 -1.95
N ASN A 691 17.24 38.90 -3.06
CA ASN A 691 16.39 40.10 -3.13
C ASN A 691 14.87 39.72 -3.15
N PRO A 692 13.94 40.69 -3.05
CA PRO A 692 12.50 40.40 -3.01
C PRO A 692 11.91 39.73 -4.26
N SER A 693 12.61 39.79 -5.41
CA SER A 693 12.23 39.11 -6.66
C SER A 693 12.97 37.78 -6.88
N SER A 694 13.74 37.30 -5.90
CA SER A 694 14.43 36.01 -5.95
C SER A 694 13.46 34.85 -5.73
N PHE A 695 13.67 33.75 -6.45
CA PHE A 695 12.85 32.54 -6.34
C PHE A 695 13.69 31.34 -5.85
N PRO A 696 13.27 30.64 -4.79
CA PRO A 696 12.11 30.93 -3.93
C PRO A 696 12.35 32.16 -3.02
N PRO A 697 11.29 32.92 -2.68
CA PRO A 697 11.39 34.09 -1.81
C PRO A 697 11.74 33.70 -0.37
N LYS A 698 12.30 34.63 0.41
CA LYS A 698 12.49 34.43 1.87
C LYS A 698 11.12 34.28 2.54
N CYS A 699 11.01 33.38 3.52
CA CYS A 699 9.84 33.39 4.40
C CYS A 699 9.83 34.65 5.27
N ASP A 700 8.63 35.19 5.52
CA ASP A 700 8.38 36.09 6.64
C ASP A 700 8.45 35.36 8.00
N ASP A 701 8.57 36.15 9.06
CA ASP A 701 8.60 35.67 10.45
C ASP A 701 7.20 35.32 11.04
N SER A 702 6.14 35.23 10.22
CA SER A 702 4.77 34.99 10.72
C SER A 702 4.53 33.59 11.29
N MET A 703 5.38 32.61 10.93
CA MET A 703 5.32 31.25 11.47
C MET A 703 6.71 30.72 11.81
N ASP A 704 6.89 30.35 13.09
CA ASP A 704 8.10 29.71 13.62
C ASP A 704 8.61 28.57 12.70
N PRO A 705 9.89 28.57 12.29
CA PRO A 705 10.51 27.46 11.56
C PRO A 705 10.45 26.11 12.29
N ASP A 706 10.40 26.08 13.63
CA ASP A 706 10.37 24.85 14.42
C ASP A 706 8.96 24.27 14.58
N SER A 707 7.91 25.10 14.56
CA SER A 707 6.52 24.62 14.56
C SER A 707 6.21 23.78 13.31
N ALA A 708 5.74 22.54 13.51
CA ALA A 708 5.44 21.63 12.40
C ALA A 708 4.12 20.85 12.53
N TRP A 709 3.59 20.67 13.73
CA TRP A 709 2.35 19.91 13.94
C TRP A 709 1.16 20.59 13.26
N TYR A 710 0.53 19.90 12.29
CA TYR A 710 -0.52 20.41 11.40
C TYR A 710 -0.23 21.73 10.66
N ILE A 711 1.03 22.18 10.61
CA ILE A 711 1.42 23.42 9.91
C ILE A 711 1.51 23.17 8.38
N PRO A 712 0.85 23.95 7.52
CA PRO A 712 0.99 23.83 6.07
C PRO A 712 2.42 24.06 5.58
N LEU A 713 2.79 23.43 4.45
CA LEU A 713 4.00 23.81 3.71
C LEU A 713 3.88 25.23 3.15
N ARG A 714 5.03 25.87 2.92
CA ARG A 714 5.13 27.22 2.32
C ARG A 714 6.11 27.18 1.15
N THR A 715 5.78 27.88 0.07
CA THR A 715 6.66 28.11 -1.09
C THR A 715 7.69 29.22 -0.84
N CYS A 716 8.34 29.19 0.33
CA CYS A 716 9.35 30.17 0.75
C CYS A 716 10.55 29.50 1.45
N LEU A 717 11.66 30.23 1.50
CA LEU A 717 12.95 29.76 1.99
C LEU A 717 13.17 30.16 3.46
N ASN A 718 13.26 29.16 4.34
CA ASN A 718 13.61 29.36 5.76
C ASN A 718 15.11 29.69 5.92
N VAL A 719 15.44 30.97 6.07
CA VAL A 719 16.82 31.44 6.30
C VAL A 719 17.32 30.98 7.68
N PRO A 720 18.55 30.44 7.81
CA PRO A 720 19.12 30.06 9.10
C PRO A 720 19.25 31.25 10.07
N SER A 721 18.67 31.12 11.26
CA SER A 721 18.70 32.17 12.29
C SER A 721 20.14 32.44 12.77
N GLN A 722 20.56 33.71 12.73
CA GLN A 722 21.90 34.10 13.19
C GLN A 722 22.14 33.77 14.68
N LYS A 723 21.08 33.77 15.51
CA LYS A 723 21.13 33.39 16.93
C LYS A 723 21.55 31.91 17.11
N LEU A 724 21.32 31.07 16.11
CA LEU A 724 21.56 29.63 16.13
C LEU A 724 22.77 29.19 15.28
N LYS A 725 23.67 30.11 14.88
CA LYS A 725 24.91 29.80 14.13
C LYS A 725 25.75 28.65 14.72
N LYS A 726 25.72 28.44 16.05
CA LYS A 726 26.42 27.34 16.73
C LYS A 726 25.82 25.94 16.46
N LEU A 727 24.64 25.85 15.85
CA LEU A 727 24.01 24.59 15.42
C LEU A 727 24.42 24.13 14.00
N ALA A 728 25.18 24.93 13.25
CA ALA A 728 25.69 24.53 11.94
C ALA A 728 26.55 23.26 12.06
N LEU A 729 26.52 22.38 11.05
CA LEU A 729 27.05 21.01 11.16
C LEU A 729 28.55 20.95 11.53
N LYS A 730 29.35 21.93 11.09
CA LYS A 730 30.78 22.06 11.44
C LYS A 730 31.01 22.62 12.86
N SER A 731 30.04 23.31 13.43
CA SER A 731 30.10 23.97 14.74
C SER A 731 29.50 23.13 15.87
N ALA A 732 28.56 22.24 15.53
CA ALA A 732 27.98 21.29 16.46
C ALA A 732 29.05 20.31 17.00
N PRO A 733 28.99 19.90 18.29
CA PRO A 733 29.88 18.86 18.79
C PRO A 733 29.69 17.56 18.02
N ARG A 734 30.79 16.85 17.75
CA ARG A 734 30.73 15.50 17.15
C ARG A 734 30.12 14.49 18.12
N TRP A 735 29.50 13.46 17.59
CA TRP A 735 29.08 12.27 18.34
C TRP A 735 30.30 11.54 18.93
N PRO A 736 30.24 10.99 20.16
CA PRO A 736 29.12 11.00 21.10
C PRO A 736 29.04 12.24 22.01
N LYS A 737 30.01 13.17 21.98
CA LYS A 737 30.06 14.34 22.89
C LYS A 737 28.79 15.19 22.85
N ARG A 738 28.18 15.30 21.66
CA ARG A 738 26.86 15.95 21.40
C ARG A 738 25.74 15.51 22.35
N LEU A 739 25.77 14.27 22.84
CA LEU A 739 24.71 13.70 23.69
C LEU A 739 24.61 14.33 25.09
N HIS A 740 25.68 14.89 25.63
CA HIS A 740 25.71 15.45 27.00
C HIS A 740 26.08 16.94 27.03
N MET A 741 26.13 17.60 25.87
CA MET A 741 26.37 19.04 25.73
C MET A 741 25.04 19.75 25.45
N ALA A 742 24.64 20.67 26.34
CA ALA A 742 23.42 21.46 26.15
C ALA A 742 23.54 22.33 24.87
N PRO A 743 22.62 22.20 23.89
CA PRO A 743 22.71 22.90 22.61
C PRO A 743 22.25 24.35 22.72
N ALA A 744 22.73 25.21 21.82
CA ALA A 744 22.42 26.65 21.82
C ALA A 744 20.91 26.95 21.77
N ARG A 745 20.10 26.08 21.14
CA ARG A 745 18.64 26.23 21.06
C ARG A 745 17.94 26.21 22.42
N ILE A 746 18.54 25.64 23.46
CA ILE A 746 17.88 25.57 24.78
C ILE A 746 17.56 26.96 25.36
N ALA A 747 18.30 28.00 24.96
CA ALA A 747 18.06 29.38 25.38
C ALA A 747 16.88 30.08 24.66
N VAL A 748 16.25 29.44 23.67
CA VAL A 748 15.00 29.91 23.04
C VAL A 748 13.79 29.05 23.39
N VAL A 749 13.96 27.95 24.13
CA VAL A 749 12.86 27.16 24.70
C VAL A 749 12.36 27.87 25.98
N PRO A 750 11.05 28.09 26.16
CA PRO A 750 10.52 28.66 27.41
C PRO A 750 10.97 27.88 28.65
N GLY A 751 11.59 28.56 29.62
CA GLY A 751 12.19 27.96 30.83
C GLY A 751 13.49 27.17 30.60
N GLY A 752 13.95 27.04 29.36
CA GLY A 752 15.12 26.24 28.99
C GLY A 752 16.45 26.83 29.45
N ASN A 753 17.27 26.01 30.09
CA ASN A 753 18.63 26.40 30.50
C ASN A 753 19.56 25.18 30.66
N SER A 754 20.88 25.43 30.63
CA SER A 754 21.93 24.40 30.69
C SER A 754 21.94 23.60 32.01
N GLY A 755 21.50 24.21 33.12
CA GLY A 755 21.32 23.53 34.41
C GLY A 755 20.19 22.50 34.34
N GLY A 756 19.03 22.89 33.81
CA GLY A 756 17.89 22.01 33.58
C GLY A 756 18.21 20.82 32.67
N PHE A 757 19.01 21.04 31.62
CA PHE A 757 19.50 19.96 30.75
C PHE A 757 20.38 18.94 31.49
N LYS A 758 21.34 19.42 32.30
CA LYS A 758 22.20 18.54 33.12
C LYS A 758 21.40 17.81 34.21
N HIS A 759 20.39 18.47 34.77
CA HIS A 759 19.48 17.87 35.74
C HIS A 759 18.65 16.75 35.09
N ASP A 760 18.06 16.97 33.91
CA ASP A 760 17.34 15.95 33.14
C ASP A 760 18.24 14.74 32.86
N ASP A 761 19.44 14.96 32.30
CA ASP A 761 20.41 13.89 32.03
C ASP A 761 20.81 13.08 33.29
N SER A 762 20.87 13.72 34.45
CA SER A 762 21.20 13.05 35.73
C SER A 762 20.00 12.29 36.30
N LYS A 763 18.82 12.93 36.31
CA LYS A 763 17.51 12.38 36.73
C LYS A 763 17.18 11.09 35.98
N TRP A 764 17.39 11.06 34.66
CA TRP A 764 17.11 9.87 33.86
C TRP A 764 18.13 8.74 34.02
N LYS A 765 19.40 9.03 34.32
CA LYS A 765 20.39 7.98 34.65
C LYS A 765 20.00 7.21 35.91
N VAL A 766 19.49 7.90 36.94
CA VAL A 766 18.96 7.25 38.16
C VAL A 766 17.68 6.46 37.83
N ARG A 767 16.71 7.09 37.14
CA ARG A 767 15.43 6.45 36.77
C ARG A 767 15.60 5.19 35.93
N VAL A 768 16.42 5.22 34.88
CA VAL A 768 16.67 4.05 34.02
C VAL A 768 17.38 2.93 34.79
N LYS A 769 18.27 3.24 35.73
CA LYS A 769 18.87 2.22 36.62
C LYS A 769 17.79 1.51 37.46
N HIS A 770 16.82 2.25 38.00
CA HIS A 770 15.70 1.71 38.77
C HIS A 770 14.71 0.91 37.89
N TYR A 771 14.29 1.47 36.75
CA TYR A 771 13.38 0.74 35.84
C TYR A 771 13.97 -0.57 35.32
N LYS A 772 15.29 -0.71 35.26
CA LYS A 772 15.97 -1.97 34.90
C LYS A 772 16.02 -3.02 36.01
N THR A 773 15.85 -2.67 37.29
CA THR A 773 15.67 -3.69 38.35
C THR A 773 14.25 -4.23 38.33
N LEU A 774 13.26 -3.36 38.12
CA LEU A 774 11.84 -3.72 38.03
C LEU A 774 11.49 -4.44 36.71
N LEU A 775 12.10 -4.04 35.59
CA LEU A 775 11.92 -4.65 34.27
C LEU A 775 13.29 -4.99 33.63
N PRO A 776 13.90 -6.14 33.97
CA PRO A 776 15.20 -6.56 33.42
C PRO A 776 15.24 -6.74 31.90
N ALA A 777 14.09 -6.75 31.22
CA ALA A 777 14.00 -6.76 29.77
C ALA A 777 14.40 -5.40 29.13
N LEU A 778 14.30 -4.29 29.86
CA LEU A 778 14.66 -2.95 29.37
C LEU A 778 16.18 -2.86 29.10
N GLY A 779 16.54 -2.62 27.84
CA GLY A 779 17.94 -2.63 27.40
C GLY A 779 18.54 -4.03 27.24
N SER A 780 17.71 -5.06 27.09
CA SER A 780 18.07 -6.36 26.51
C SER A 780 17.69 -6.42 25.02
N ASP A 781 18.13 -7.46 24.33
CA ASP A 781 17.76 -7.78 22.94
C ASP A 781 16.24 -7.93 22.70
N LYS A 782 15.49 -8.30 23.75
CA LYS A 782 14.04 -8.55 23.68
C LYS A 782 13.22 -7.34 23.26
N ILE A 783 13.74 -6.12 23.48
CA ILE A 783 13.07 -4.84 23.23
C ILE A 783 14.02 -3.95 22.43
N ARG A 784 13.69 -3.72 21.14
CA ARG A 784 14.50 -2.87 20.24
C ARG A 784 13.93 -1.47 20.06
N ASN A 785 12.60 -1.35 20.11
CA ASN A 785 11.87 -0.10 19.92
C ASN A 785 11.31 0.38 21.27
N VAL A 786 11.55 1.65 21.58
CA VAL A 786 10.90 2.34 22.70
C VAL A 786 10.28 3.65 22.21
N MET A 787 9.14 4.04 22.75
CA MET A 787 8.57 5.38 22.56
C MET A 787 8.51 6.08 23.92
N ASP A 788 9.16 7.23 24.07
CA ASP A 788 9.02 8.11 25.23
C ASP A 788 7.95 9.15 24.91
N MET A 789 6.75 9.00 25.49
CA MET A 789 5.58 9.77 25.08
C MET A 789 5.56 11.23 25.59
N ASN A 790 6.47 11.60 26.49
CA ASN A 790 6.56 12.94 27.07
C ASN A 790 8.03 13.31 27.34
N THR A 791 8.80 13.40 26.27
CA THR A 791 10.19 13.85 26.32
C THR A 791 10.27 15.35 26.58
N LEU A 792 11.18 15.78 27.45
CA LEU A 792 11.63 17.18 27.53
C LEU A 792 12.92 17.40 26.73
N TYR A 793 14.07 16.88 27.20
CA TYR A 793 15.38 17.06 26.54
C TYR A 793 16.05 15.74 26.11
N GLY A 794 15.27 14.66 26.00
CA GLY A 794 15.74 13.34 25.56
C GLY A 794 16.60 12.60 26.58
N GLY A 795 16.55 12.96 27.86
CA GLY A 795 17.39 12.33 28.90
C GLY A 795 17.12 10.83 29.09
N PHE A 796 15.87 10.37 28.92
CA PHE A 796 15.55 8.93 28.93
C PHE A 796 16.26 8.17 27.80
N ALA A 797 16.17 8.69 26.57
CA ALA A 797 16.87 8.14 25.42
C ALA A 797 18.41 8.20 25.56
N ALA A 798 18.93 9.28 26.14
CA ALA A 798 20.36 9.42 26.42
C ALA A 798 20.86 8.44 27.51
N ALA A 799 20.06 8.18 28.54
CA ALA A 799 20.34 7.17 29.56
C ALA A 799 20.24 5.72 29.04
N LEU A 800 19.56 5.51 27.90
CA LEU A 800 19.46 4.22 27.22
C LEU A 800 20.49 4.00 26.09
N ILE A 801 21.30 5.00 25.73
CA ILE A 801 22.11 5.00 24.49
C ILE A 801 23.14 3.86 24.36
N SER A 802 23.55 3.26 25.48
CA SER A 802 24.54 2.17 25.52
C SER A 802 23.95 0.77 25.34
N TYR A 803 22.62 0.67 25.28
CA TYR A 803 21.88 -0.58 25.10
C TYR A 803 21.45 -0.77 23.63
N PRO A 804 21.07 -1.99 23.21
CA PRO A 804 20.68 -2.26 21.83
C PRO A 804 19.24 -1.78 21.50
N VAL A 805 18.93 -0.52 21.84
CA VAL A 805 17.59 0.06 21.74
C VAL A 805 17.64 1.45 21.11
N TRP A 806 16.59 1.84 20.42
CA TRP A 806 16.37 3.24 20.02
C TRP A 806 15.06 3.77 20.63
N VAL A 807 14.97 5.09 20.74
CA VAL A 807 13.82 5.76 21.38
C VAL A 807 13.21 6.80 20.43
N MET A 808 11.92 6.68 20.14
CA MET A 808 11.12 7.78 19.60
C MET A 808 10.80 8.74 20.73
N ASN A 809 11.37 9.93 20.70
CA ASN A 809 11.11 10.97 21.70
C ASN A 809 9.88 11.79 21.25
N VAL A 810 8.79 11.81 22.01
CA VAL A 810 7.58 12.55 21.64
C VAL A 810 7.43 13.79 22.52
N VAL A 811 7.18 14.93 21.89
CA VAL A 811 6.95 16.22 22.57
C VAL A 811 5.51 16.65 22.31
N SER A 812 4.76 16.95 23.38
CA SER A 812 3.38 17.45 23.25
C SER A 812 3.34 18.76 22.47
N SER A 813 2.43 18.86 21.48
CA SER A 813 2.17 20.09 20.72
C SER A 813 1.63 21.24 21.58
N TYR A 814 1.06 20.93 22.76
CA TYR A 814 0.62 21.90 23.76
C TYR A 814 1.73 22.31 24.75
N GLY A 815 2.87 21.61 24.75
CA GLY A 815 3.98 21.85 25.67
C GLY A 815 5.03 22.84 25.16
N PRO A 816 6.04 23.17 25.97
CA PRO A 816 7.18 23.97 25.52
C PRO A 816 7.90 23.29 24.34
N ASN A 817 8.06 23.99 23.22
CA ASN A 817 8.67 23.46 22.00
C ASN A 817 10.16 23.12 22.23
N SER A 818 10.39 21.89 22.66
CA SER A 818 11.67 21.36 23.14
C SER A 818 12.26 20.28 22.21
N LEU A 819 11.49 19.83 21.21
CA LEU A 819 11.91 18.79 20.26
C LEU A 819 13.16 19.19 19.46
N GLY A 820 13.36 20.49 19.20
CA GLY A 820 14.61 20.99 18.59
C GLY A 820 15.85 20.70 19.43
N VAL A 821 15.75 20.73 20.76
CA VAL A 821 16.85 20.37 21.68
C VAL A 821 17.16 18.88 21.61
N VAL A 822 16.15 18.02 21.43
CA VAL A 822 16.32 16.55 21.26
C VAL A 822 17.10 16.24 19.97
N TYR A 823 16.76 16.90 18.86
CA TYR A 823 17.49 16.74 17.60
C TYR A 823 18.91 17.34 17.63
N ASP A 824 19.09 18.49 18.28
CA ASP A 824 20.42 19.08 18.49
C ASP A 824 21.31 18.21 19.38
N ARG A 825 20.72 17.49 20.33
CA ARG A 825 21.38 16.46 21.17
C ARG A 825 21.82 15.20 20.40
N GLY A 826 21.35 15.00 19.17
CA GLY A 826 21.70 13.83 18.34
C GLY A 826 20.79 12.61 18.53
N LEU A 827 19.53 12.87 18.89
CA LEU A 827 18.44 11.92 19.01
C LEU A 827 17.37 12.20 17.93
N ILE A 828 16.28 11.43 17.91
CA ILE A 828 15.15 11.58 16.98
C ILE A 828 13.83 11.65 17.74
N GLY A 829 12.81 12.27 17.14
CA GLY A 829 11.51 12.41 17.77
C GLY A 829 10.43 13.01 16.86
N THR A 830 9.24 13.22 17.42
CA THR A 830 8.09 13.82 16.72
C THR A 830 7.25 14.65 17.68
N TYR A 831 6.46 15.57 17.14
CA TYR A 831 5.33 16.14 17.89
C TYR A 831 4.16 15.14 17.96
N HIS A 832 3.26 15.33 18.93
CA HIS A 832 1.91 14.75 18.97
C HIS A 832 0.97 15.61 19.83
N ASP A 833 -0.31 15.64 19.52
CA ASP A 833 -1.39 16.06 20.45
C ASP A 833 -1.93 14.83 21.20
N TRP A 834 -1.62 14.70 22.48
CA TRP A 834 -2.23 13.67 23.32
C TRP A 834 -3.54 14.19 23.90
N CYS A 835 -4.64 13.48 23.64
CA CYS A 835 -5.98 13.78 24.18
C CYS A 835 -6.20 13.10 25.55
N GLU A 836 -7.45 13.01 26.02
CA GLU A 836 -7.80 12.36 27.29
C GLU A 836 -7.13 10.98 27.50
N MET A 837 -6.68 10.72 28.73
CA MET A 837 -6.05 9.47 29.20
C MET A 837 -6.66 8.18 28.63
N LYS A 838 -7.98 8.10 28.51
CA LYS A 838 -8.69 6.93 27.95
C LYS A 838 -8.33 6.65 26.48
N TYR A 839 -8.18 7.68 25.66
CA TYR A 839 -7.79 7.54 24.25
C TYR A 839 -6.30 7.23 24.12
N VAL A 840 -5.46 7.82 24.98
CA VAL A 840 -4.03 7.52 25.03
C VAL A 840 -3.79 6.04 25.37
N LEU A 841 -4.52 5.48 26.34
CA LEU A 841 -4.45 4.05 26.69
C LEU A 841 -4.94 3.12 25.55
N LEU A 842 -5.97 3.52 24.80
CA LEU A 842 -6.44 2.75 23.63
C LEU A 842 -5.44 2.80 22.47
N GLU A 843 -4.81 3.95 22.21
CA GLU A 843 -3.78 4.10 21.18
C GLU A 843 -2.47 3.39 21.57
N MET A 844 -2.10 3.41 22.86
CA MET A 844 -1.07 2.53 23.41
C MET A 844 -1.39 1.06 23.11
N ASP A 845 -2.61 0.58 23.34
CA ASP A 845 -2.99 -0.80 23.04
C ASP A 845 -2.90 -1.11 21.53
N ARG A 846 -3.31 -0.17 20.67
CA ARG A 846 -3.22 -0.29 19.21
C ARG A 846 -1.78 -0.41 18.71
N ILE A 847 -0.84 0.32 19.31
CA ILE A 847 0.58 0.33 18.93
C ILE A 847 1.35 -0.83 19.58
N LEU A 848 1.07 -1.15 20.84
CA LEU A 848 1.83 -2.12 21.62
C LEU A 848 1.56 -3.56 21.16
N ARG A 849 2.63 -4.25 20.74
CA ARG A 849 2.55 -5.68 20.42
C ARG A 849 2.29 -6.53 21.68
N PRO A 850 1.61 -7.69 21.56
CA PRO A 850 1.46 -8.62 22.67
C PRO A 850 2.81 -9.05 23.27
N ASN A 851 2.83 -9.27 24.58
CA ASN A 851 4.02 -9.41 25.42
C ASN A 851 4.92 -8.15 25.50
N GLY A 852 4.59 -7.05 24.83
CA GLY A 852 5.17 -5.74 25.08
C GLY A 852 4.72 -5.13 26.41
N TYR A 853 5.48 -4.16 26.90
CA TYR A 853 5.26 -3.51 28.19
C TYR A 853 4.87 -2.04 28.04
N VAL A 854 4.16 -1.52 29.04
CA VAL A 854 4.07 -0.08 29.31
C VAL A 854 4.68 0.20 30.67
N ILE A 855 5.49 1.25 30.78
CA ILE A 855 5.84 1.83 32.09
C ILE A 855 5.15 3.18 32.16
N ILE A 856 4.33 3.36 33.19
CA ILE A 856 3.62 4.60 33.49
C ILE A 856 4.12 5.14 34.82
N ARG A 857 4.52 6.41 34.87
CA ARG A 857 4.81 7.12 36.11
C ARG A 857 3.84 8.27 36.27
N GLU A 858 3.06 8.25 37.33
CA GLU A 858 2.10 9.30 37.65
C GLU A 858 1.75 9.24 39.16
N SER A 859 0.94 10.18 39.64
CA SER A 859 0.42 10.19 41.00
C SER A 859 -0.44 8.96 41.32
N ASN A 860 -0.50 8.60 42.61
CA ASN A 860 -1.15 7.36 43.06
C ASN A 860 -2.61 7.22 42.56
N TYR A 861 -3.39 8.31 42.60
CA TYR A 861 -4.78 8.34 42.16
C TYR A 861 -4.96 7.94 40.69
N PHE A 862 -4.18 8.55 39.79
CA PHE A 862 -4.25 8.19 38.37
C PHE A 862 -3.65 6.81 38.09
N VAL A 863 -2.60 6.39 38.81
CA VAL A 863 -2.08 5.02 38.70
C VAL A 863 -3.16 3.97 38.98
N ASP A 864 -4.00 4.19 40.00
CA ASP A 864 -5.10 3.27 40.34
C ASP A 864 -6.26 3.33 39.32
N ALA A 865 -6.58 4.53 38.80
CA ALA A 865 -7.55 4.68 37.71
C ALA A 865 -7.08 4.01 36.40
N ILE A 866 -5.81 4.17 36.04
CA ILE A 866 -5.19 3.55 34.87
C ILE A 866 -5.14 2.04 35.02
N ALA A 867 -4.78 1.51 36.20
CA ALA A 867 -4.78 0.06 36.46
C ALA A 867 -6.18 -0.57 36.27
N SER A 868 -7.24 0.17 36.63
CA SER A 868 -8.63 -0.26 36.37
C SER A 868 -8.94 -0.37 34.87
N ILE A 869 -8.57 0.63 34.06
CA ILE A 869 -8.75 0.61 32.60
C ILE A 869 -7.88 -0.49 31.97
N ALA A 870 -6.62 -0.60 32.38
CA ALA A 870 -5.66 -1.58 31.88
C ALA A 870 -6.12 -3.04 32.12
N LYS A 871 -6.74 -3.31 33.28
CA LYS A 871 -7.41 -4.59 33.58
C LYS A 871 -8.56 -4.86 32.60
N GLY A 872 -9.35 -3.85 32.25
CA GLY A 872 -10.42 -3.95 31.24
C GLY A 872 -9.91 -4.35 29.84
N ILE A 873 -8.76 -3.82 29.42
CA ILE A 873 -8.09 -4.18 28.14
C ILE A 873 -7.12 -5.38 28.26
N ARG A 874 -7.23 -6.18 29.34
CA ARG A 874 -6.50 -7.43 29.58
C ARG A 874 -4.97 -7.29 29.68
N TRP A 875 -4.47 -6.16 30.20
CA TRP A 875 -3.06 -6.03 30.56
C TRP A 875 -2.80 -6.60 31.97
N ASP A 876 -1.63 -7.20 32.17
CA ASP A 876 -1.10 -7.56 33.48
C ASP A 876 -0.35 -6.36 34.05
N CYS A 877 -0.72 -5.82 35.21
CA CYS A 877 -0.12 -4.58 35.72
C CYS A 877 0.35 -4.70 37.16
N GLN A 878 1.61 -4.32 37.41
CA GLN A 878 2.24 -4.30 38.72
C GLN A 878 2.55 -2.87 39.15
N LYS A 879 2.16 -2.53 40.37
CA LYS A 879 2.40 -1.22 40.99
C LYS A 879 3.67 -1.28 41.84
N HIS A 880 4.57 -0.34 41.62
CA HIS A 880 5.92 -0.30 42.20
C HIS A 880 6.27 1.11 42.70
N ASP A 881 7.20 1.19 43.63
CA ASP A 881 7.69 2.47 44.15
C ASP A 881 8.71 3.14 43.22
N THR A 882 8.81 4.47 43.31
CA THR A 882 9.78 5.26 42.55
C THR A 882 11.19 5.16 43.13
N GLU A 883 12.20 5.58 42.37
CA GLU A 883 13.62 5.59 42.74
C GLU A 883 13.97 6.42 43.99
N TYR A 884 13.03 7.22 44.49
CA TYR A 884 13.14 8.03 45.70
C TYR A 884 12.16 7.58 46.81
N ASN A 885 11.36 6.55 46.58
CA ASN A 885 10.30 6.04 47.45
C ASN A 885 9.34 7.13 48.01
N VAL A 886 8.97 8.11 47.17
CA VAL A 886 8.07 9.21 47.56
C VAL A 886 6.62 8.80 47.28
N GLU A 887 5.77 8.79 48.31
CA GLU A 887 4.37 8.32 48.21
C GLU A 887 3.53 8.99 47.12
N LYS A 888 3.83 10.26 46.80
CA LYS A 888 3.08 11.07 45.84
C LYS A 888 3.13 10.55 44.40
N GLU A 889 4.20 9.87 43.99
CA GLU A 889 4.38 9.28 42.65
C GLU A 889 4.54 7.76 42.78
N LYS A 890 3.85 6.99 41.93
CA LYS A 890 4.05 5.54 41.80
C LYS A 890 4.38 5.16 40.37
N LEU A 891 4.95 3.96 40.19
CA LEU A 891 5.19 3.34 38.90
C LEU A 891 4.14 2.25 38.67
N LEU A 892 3.57 2.19 37.46
CA LEU A 892 2.76 1.09 36.99
C LEU A 892 3.46 0.45 35.80
N ILE A 893 3.89 -0.79 35.96
CA ILE A 893 4.51 -1.58 34.88
C ILE A 893 3.47 -2.58 34.40
N CYS A 894 2.94 -2.34 33.21
CA CYS A 894 1.97 -3.21 32.56
C CYS A 894 2.62 -4.07 31.46
N GLN A 895 2.05 -5.25 31.19
CA GLN A 895 2.38 -6.09 30.04
C GLN A 895 1.09 -6.51 29.33
N LYS A 896 1.00 -6.27 28.02
CA LYS A 896 -0.17 -6.64 27.21
C LYS A 896 -0.21 -8.14 26.96
N LYS A 897 -1.28 -8.83 27.36
CA LYS A 897 -1.49 -10.25 27.05
C LYS A 897 -1.99 -10.44 25.62
N LEU A 898 -1.74 -11.62 25.06
CA LEU A 898 -2.38 -12.08 23.84
C LEU A 898 -3.86 -12.37 24.12
N TRP A 899 -4.74 -11.99 23.20
CA TRP A 899 -6.19 -12.21 23.34
C TRP A 899 -6.62 -13.65 23.01
N CYS A 900 -5.68 -14.52 22.60
CA CYS A 900 -5.92 -15.94 22.28
C CYS A 900 -4.67 -16.78 22.59
N GLU A 901 -4.84 -17.98 23.15
CA GLU A 901 -3.74 -18.88 23.51
C GLU A 901 -3.22 -19.70 22.31
N ARG A 902 -2.35 -19.08 21.51
CA ARG A 902 -1.36 -19.80 20.70
C ARG A 902 0.03 -19.23 21.03
N LYS A 903 1.05 -20.10 21.10
CA LYS A 903 2.41 -19.74 21.54
C LYS A 903 3.16 -18.90 20.48
N TYR A 904 2.84 -17.61 20.40
CA TYR A 904 3.55 -16.65 19.56
C TYR A 904 4.71 -15.99 20.32
N VAL A 905 5.95 -16.27 19.90
CA VAL A 905 7.12 -15.48 20.29
C VAL A 905 7.19 -14.27 19.35
N LEU A 906 6.94 -13.08 19.90
CA LEU A 906 6.84 -11.81 19.18
C LEU A 906 7.97 -10.86 19.59
N SER A 907 8.30 -9.91 18.71
CA SER A 907 9.07 -8.71 19.09
C SER A 907 8.38 -8.03 20.27
N ARG A 908 9.06 -7.85 21.42
CA ARG A 908 8.48 -7.09 22.53
C ARG A 908 8.76 -5.61 22.32
N TRP A 909 7.71 -4.82 22.44
CA TRP A 909 7.78 -3.37 22.37
C TRP A 909 7.74 -2.80 23.80
N ILE A 910 8.30 -1.61 24.01
CA ILE A 910 7.97 -0.79 25.17
C ILE A 910 7.37 0.53 24.71
N VAL A 911 6.18 0.84 25.21
CA VAL A 911 5.68 2.21 25.23
C VAL A 911 6.00 2.78 26.62
N PHE A 912 6.73 3.87 26.67
CA PHE A 912 7.22 4.47 27.89
C PHE A 912 6.53 5.82 28.09
N CYS A 913 5.66 5.92 29.09
CA CYS A 913 4.85 7.11 29.32
C CYS A 913 5.15 7.67 30.71
N VAL A 914 5.82 8.81 30.77
CA VAL A 914 6.00 9.53 32.02
C VAL A 914 5.10 10.75 32.02
N GLN A 915 4.36 10.91 33.10
CA GLN A 915 3.60 12.12 33.41
C GLN A 915 2.52 12.45 32.37
N MET A 916 1.32 11.88 32.55
CA MET A 916 0.12 12.41 31.89
C MET A 916 -0.29 13.69 32.62
N GLY A 917 0.34 14.80 32.27
CA GLY A 917 -0.01 16.12 32.78
C GLY A 917 -1.47 16.46 32.47
N THR A 918 -2.12 17.10 33.43
CA THR A 918 -3.50 17.61 33.39
C THR A 918 -3.72 18.64 32.29
#